data_AF-A0A547PUR8-F1
#
_entry.id   AF-A0A547PUR8-F1
#
_cell.length_a   1.000
_cell.length_b   1.000
_cell.length_c   1.000
_cell.angle_alpha   90.00
_cell.angle_beta   90.00
_cell.angle_gamma   90.00
#
_symmetry.space_group_name_H-M   'P 1'
#
loop_
_entity.id
_entity.type
_entity.pdbx_description
1 polymer ?
#
loop_
_entity_poly.entity_id
_entity_poly.type
_entity_poly.pdbx_seq_one_letter_code
_entity_poly.pdbx_strand_id
1 'polypeptide(L)'
;MTAQDLRPLVEQQLALSRRLKARIQQLEAKANAPLAVVGMGLRLPGDITTPDGYWDFLNSDRDAITEIPDNRPGLRAVYDPQRDTPGKSYVNKAGFLTDVECFDARFFGLSKREAEAMDPQQRLLLETAWEAMERAGIGVRCSDRLPVGIFVGIMASEYGERQSGQRDKTGIDPYYGTGGGHCFAAGRVSYVMGFSGPAISVDTACSSSLVALHLAAQSLRREECRYAIVGGSNMLFSGDLMVSLCQSGALAPDGRSKTFTAQADGYGRGEGVGCIALMRLEDAQVAGHPVLAVLRGTATNHDGASSGLTVPNGMAQRDVIEAALRDAKVAPGDIGYVEAHGTGTALGDPIEVNALDAVLGNGAGARVAPLALGNVKTRIGHLEAAAGIAGVIKLVLSLQKGVIPAALRHSDGALSDVIDWNAAPIEVPRQTMPWPEAYSRRCAAISAFGLSGTNAHAIFEAPPANTDALPEAAGSVSELVVASARDAKTLTQQARQTAERLRAVGQKGLGSVAHTTRCGRAPLAFRVAVVGTSAQDIAHKLETASCQNSGTAPSRIRLSVGADTAEVQTLIDGICAAFPALITNSDQRDLASQLHSVLGWVIPRLRLQRGDAPGVTLHWNDSAVTLENGVALRDNLLSLFAQLYEAGADLRFDALRAIGVTADAGLGTYPFAAERFWIEEPNVIDLPIAAEVPLAQVEHLQPETDEIADFVHAELVSLLRADEPLDLAASFLEAGGDSFIAMLLKKAVEQKFQVDVPAEIVDATIPLSVMFSGISRFIQGTPIIEAAE
;
A
#
# COMPACT_ATOMS: atom_id res chain seq x y z
N MET A 1 19.89 63.88 -11.32
CA MET A 1 18.90 63.24 -10.43
C MET A 1 19.16 63.70 -9.02
N THR A 2 18.17 64.34 -8.39
CA THR A 2 18.22 64.74 -6.99
C THR A 2 17.94 63.53 -6.09
N ALA A 3 18.23 63.64 -4.79
CA ALA A 3 17.88 62.58 -3.82
C ALA A 3 16.37 62.27 -3.78
N GLN A 4 15.52 63.23 -4.15
CA GLN A 4 14.08 63.03 -4.32
C GLN A 4 13.72 62.17 -5.54
N ASP A 5 14.50 62.26 -6.63
CA ASP A 5 14.28 61.45 -7.85
C ASP A 5 14.73 59.99 -7.68
N LEU A 6 15.66 59.73 -6.77
CA LEU A 6 16.20 58.39 -6.51
C LEU A 6 15.38 57.57 -5.50
N ARG A 7 14.61 58.23 -4.63
CA ARG A 7 13.84 57.57 -3.57
C ARG A 7 12.82 56.55 -4.10
N PRO A 8 12.00 56.85 -5.13
CA PRO A 8 11.03 55.88 -5.67
C PRO A 8 11.73 54.67 -6.30
N LEU A 9 12.87 54.88 -6.96
CA LEU A 9 13.70 53.83 -7.55
C LEU A 9 14.30 52.91 -6.48
N VAL A 10 14.79 53.47 -5.37
CA VAL A 10 15.31 52.68 -4.24
C VAL A 10 14.19 51.90 -3.55
N GLU A 11 13.02 52.51 -3.32
CA GLU A 11 11.85 51.83 -2.75
C GLU A 11 11.36 50.68 -3.64
N GLN A 12 11.32 50.89 -4.96
CA GLN A 12 10.99 49.86 -5.94
C GLN A 12 12.02 48.71 -5.94
N GLN A 13 13.31 49.01 -5.87
CA GLN A 13 14.38 48.01 -5.78
C GLN A 13 14.31 47.21 -4.48
N LEU A 14 14.03 47.85 -3.34
CA LEU A 14 13.84 47.17 -2.06
C LEU A 14 12.60 46.27 -2.08
N ALA A 15 11.49 46.71 -2.67
CA ALA A 15 10.29 45.90 -2.82
C ALA A 15 10.54 44.67 -3.72
N LEU A 16 11.22 44.85 -4.85
CA LEU A 16 11.63 43.76 -5.74
C LEU A 16 12.56 42.78 -5.03
N SER A 17 13.58 43.28 -4.31
CA SER A 17 14.52 42.45 -3.55
C SER A 17 13.80 41.62 -2.48
N ARG A 18 12.83 42.20 -1.75
CA ARG A 18 12.00 41.47 -0.77
C ARG A 18 11.16 40.39 -1.46
N ARG A 19 10.53 40.70 -2.59
CA ARG A 19 9.72 39.73 -3.35
C ARG A 19 10.57 38.57 -3.89
N LEU A 20 11.76 38.86 -4.42
CA LEU A 20 12.69 37.83 -4.89
C LEU A 20 13.19 36.96 -3.73
N LYS A 21 13.57 37.56 -2.60
CA LYS A 21 13.96 36.81 -1.38
C LYS A 21 12.84 35.91 -0.90
N ALA A 22 11.60 36.42 -0.80
CA ALA A 22 10.44 35.61 -0.42
C ALA A 22 10.19 34.46 -1.41
N ARG A 23 10.35 34.71 -2.72
CA ARG A 23 10.20 33.67 -3.74
C ARG A 23 11.29 32.60 -3.64
N ILE A 24 12.54 32.98 -3.42
CA ILE A 24 13.66 32.06 -3.21
C ILE A 24 13.40 31.19 -1.96
N GLN A 25 13.03 31.82 -0.84
CA GLN A 25 12.70 31.10 0.40
C GLN A 25 11.54 30.11 0.21
N GLN A 26 10.51 30.50 -0.55
CA GLN A 26 9.39 29.61 -0.87
C GLN A 26 9.83 28.41 -1.73
N LEU A 27 10.68 28.65 -2.74
CA LEU A 27 11.21 27.59 -3.59
C LEU A 27 12.12 26.63 -2.82
N GLU A 28 12.98 27.15 -1.94
CA GLU A 28 13.82 26.34 -1.05
C GLU A 28 12.98 25.54 -0.05
N ALA A 29 11.93 26.13 0.52
CA ALA A 29 11.02 25.44 1.42
C ALA A 29 10.28 24.29 0.72
N LYS A 30 9.87 24.49 -0.54
CA LYS A 30 9.25 23.44 -1.36
C LYS A 30 10.24 22.33 -1.74
N ALA A 31 11.46 22.70 -2.15
CA ALA A 31 12.51 21.76 -2.55
C ALA A 31 12.98 20.86 -1.40
N ASN A 32 12.92 21.34 -0.15
CA ASN A 32 13.26 20.56 1.05
C ASN A 32 12.04 20.34 1.95
N ALA A 33 10.83 20.28 1.38
CA ALA A 33 9.62 20.11 2.16
C ALA A 33 9.71 18.80 2.99
N PRO A 34 9.48 18.86 4.31
CA PRO A 34 9.48 17.67 5.16
C PRO A 34 8.31 16.77 4.77
N LEU A 35 8.56 15.46 4.76
CA LEU A 35 7.58 14.46 4.37
C LEU A 35 7.17 13.64 5.59
N ALA A 36 5.88 13.41 5.79
CA ALA A 36 5.37 12.58 6.86
C ALA A 36 5.28 11.12 6.41
N VAL A 37 5.78 10.21 7.24
CA VAL A 37 5.40 8.80 7.20
C VAL A 37 4.04 8.70 7.87
N VAL A 38 3.02 8.28 7.12
CA VAL A 38 1.63 8.27 7.60
C VAL A 38 1.06 6.87 7.79
N GLY A 39 1.63 5.84 7.16
CA GLY A 39 1.17 4.46 7.31
C GLY A 39 2.26 3.46 7.00
N MET A 40 2.11 2.23 7.52
CA MET A 40 3.07 1.14 7.33
C MET A 40 2.35 -0.21 7.17
N GLY A 41 2.88 -1.08 6.31
CA GLY A 41 2.45 -2.47 6.15
C GLY A 41 3.68 -3.35 5.95
N LEU A 42 3.67 -4.58 6.46
CA LEU A 42 4.83 -5.47 6.36
C LEU A 42 4.49 -6.95 6.51
N ARG A 43 5.37 -7.80 5.99
CA ARG A 43 5.50 -9.22 6.27
C ARG A 43 6.99 -9.52 6.44
N LEU A 44 7.40 -9.92 7.63
CA LEU A 44 8.79 -10.24 7.95
C LEU A 44 8.89 -11.65 8.58
N PRO A 45 10.06 -12.30 8.52
CA PRO A 45 10.29 -13.61 9.13
C PRO A 45 9.96 -13.63 10.62
N GLY A 46 9.54 -14.79 11.14
CA GLY A 46 9.10 -14.94 12.54
C GLY A 46 7.64 -14.57 12.78
N ASP A 47 6.79 -14.80 11.76
CA ASP A 47 5.35 -14.53 11.73
C ASP A 47 4.98 -13.08 12.06
N ILE A 48 5.83 -12.15 11.59
CA ILE A 48 5.66 -10.73 11.82
C ILE A 48 4.83 -10.13 10.70
N THR A 49 3.58 -9.79 10.99
CA THR A 49 2.62 -9.29 10.00
C THR A 49 2.17 -7.84 10.25
N THR A 50 2.61 -7.21 11.33
CA THR A 50 2.23 -5.84 11.69
C THR A 50 3.41 -5.04 12.26
N PRO A 51 3.39 -3.70 12.17
CA PRO A 51 4.40 -2.86 12.82
C PRO A 51 4.50 -3.06 14.34
N ASP A 52 3.38 -3.23 15.04
CA ASP A 52 3.40 -3.53 16.49
C ASP A 52 3.98 -4.91 16.78
N GLY A 53 3.63 -5.94 15.99
CA GLY A 53 4.24 -7.26 16.11
C GLY A 53 5.74 -7.26 15.83
N TYR A 54 6.21 -6.36 14.94
CA TYR A 54 7.63 -6.16 14.70
C TYR A 54 8.31 -5.49 15.90
N TRP A 55 7.67 -4.48 16.49
CA TRP A 55 8.16 -3.86 17.72
C TRP A 55 8.29 -4.88 18.87
N ASP A 56 7.29 -5.72 19.06
CA ASP A 56 7.32 -6.78 20.08
C ASP A 56 8.42 -7.80 19.78
N PHE A 57 8.60 -8.17 18.50
CA PHE A 57 9.71 -9.01 18.07
C PHE A 57 11.06 -8.39 18.43
N LEU A 58 11.30 -7.11 18.10
CA LEU A 58 12.57 -6.41 18.36
C LEU A 58 12.95 -6.35 19.85
N ASN A 59 11.95 -6.39 20.74
CA ASN A 59 12.15 -6.36 22.20
C ASN A 59 12.14 -7.74 22.86
N SER A 60 11.77 -8.78 22.12
CA SER A 60 11.79 -10.19 22.58
C SER A 60 13.13 -10.87 22.31
N ASP A 61 13.34 -12.06 22.87
CA ASP A 61 14.50 -12.91 22.56
C ASP A 61 14.27 -13.85 21.36
N ARG A 62 13.17 -13.68 20.61
CA ARG A 62 12.84 -14.48 19.42
C ARG A 62 13.85 -14.28 18.30
N ASP A 63 14.15 -15.32 17.54
CA ASP A 63 15.03 -15.27 16.37
C ASP A 63 14.27 -15.75 15.14
N ALA A 64 14.42 -15.07 14.01
CA ALA A 64 13.69 -15.39 12.80
C ALA A 64 14.52 -16.17 11.77
N ILE A 65 15.80 -16.44 12.06
CA ILE A 65 16.64 -17.30 11.22
C ILE A 65 16.32 -18.77 11.51
N THR A 66 15.83 -19.48 10.49
CA THR A 66 15.46 -20.89 10.55
C THR A 66 16.18 -21.70 9.47
N GLU A 67 16.08 -23.02 9.53
CA GLU A 67 16.49 -23.88 8.41
C GLU A 67 15.55 -23.69 7.20
N ILE A 68 16.03 -24.07 6.00
CA ILE A 68 15.23 -24.03 4.77
C ILE A 68 13.97 -24.92 4.93
N PRO A 69 12.75 -24.35 4.82
CA PRO A 69 11.52 -25.10 5.02
C PRO A 69 11.25 -26.11 3.89
N ASP A 70 10.44 -27.13 4.18
CA ASP A 70 10.17 -28.24 3.25
C ASP A 70 9.48 -27.80 1.96
N ASN A 71 8.73 -26.69 1.99
CA ASN A 71 8.10 -26.09 0.81
C ASN A 71 9.09 -25.35 -0.12
N ARG A 72 10.42 -25.47 0.11
CA ARG A 72 11.47 -24.89 -0.75
C ARG A 72 12.39 -25.97 -1.35
N PRO A 73 11.86 -26.92 -2.14
CA PRO A 73 12.64 -28.06 -2.64
C PRO A 73 13.86 -27.64 -3.48
N GLY A 74 13.77 -26.55 -4.24
CA GLY A 74 14.89 -26.03 -5.05
C GLY A 74 16.10 -25.59 -4.21
N LEU A 75 15.85 -24.90 -3.09
CA LEU A 75 16.91 -24.50 -2.16
C LEU A 75 17.51 -25.71 -1.43
N ARG A 76 16.66 -26.68 -1.03
CA ARG A 76 17.11 -27.90 -0.33
C ARG A 76 17.98 -28.79 -1.25
N ALA A 77 17.64 -28.88 -2.53
CA ALA A 77 18.33 -29.74 -3.50
C ALA A 77 19.79 -29.34 -3.75
N VAL A 78 20.13 -28.06 -3.54
CA VAL A 78 21.49 -27.54 -3.74
C VAL A 78 22.33 -27.52 -2.47
N TYR A 79 21.79 -27.87 -1.31
CA TYR A 79 22.54 -27.84 -0.06
C TYR A 79 23.58 -28.97 0.03
N ASP A 80 24.81 -28.62 0.42
CA ASP A 80 25.89 -29.51 0.81
C ASP A 80 26.75 -28.80 1.87
N PRO A 81 26.89 -29.33 3.10
CA PRO A 81 27.69 -28.69 4.14
C PRO A 81 29.18 -28.54 3.78
N GLN A 82 29.69 -29.29 2.80
CA GLN A 82 31.06 -29.16 2.33
C GLN A 82 31.23 -27.87 1.51
N ARG A 83 32.15 -27.00 1.96
CA ARG A 83 32.55 -25.83 1.18
C ARG A 83 33.21 -26.24 -0.14
N ASP A 84 33.03 -25.39 -1.14
CA ASP A 84 33.62 -25.51 -2.48
C ASP A 84 33.13 -26.72 -3.30
N THR A 85 32.09 -27.44 -2.87
CA THR A 85 31.43 -28.44 -3.72
C THR A 85 30.82 -27.75 -4.95
N PRO A 86 31.21 -28.10 -6.19
CA PRO A 86 30.69 -27.46 -7.39
C PRO A 86 29.17 -27.55 -7.50
N GLY A 87 28.52 -26.43 -7.77
CA GLY A 87 27.06 -26.37 -7.92
C GLY A 87 26.26 -26.54 -6.61
N LYS A 88 26.91 -26.43 -5.44
CA LYS A 88 26.25 -26.56 -4.13
C LYS A 88 26.38 -25.30 -3.27
N SER A 89 25.45 -25.17 -2.33
CA SER A 89 25.41 -24.15 -1.29
C SER A 89 25.77 -24.78 0.05
N TYR A 90 26.70 -24.18 0.79
CA TYR A 90 27.04 -24.60 2.16
C TYR A 90 26.11 -24.01 3.23
N VAL A 91 25.13 -23.20 2.84
CA VAL A 91 24.20 -22.53 3.76
C VAL A 91 22.83 -23.19 3.68
N ASN A 92 22.28 -23.56 4.84
CA ASN A 92 20.92 -24.09 4.98
C ASN A 92 20.00 -23.25 5.88
N LYS A 93 20.41 -22.03 6.26
CA LYS A 93 19.64 -21.15 7.14
C LYS A 93 19.41 -19.78 6.52
N ALA A 94 18.23 -19.22 6.74
CA ALA A 94 17.83 -17.87 6.34
C ALA A 94 16.58 -17.43 7.13
N GLY A 95 16.19 -16.16 6.98
CA GLY A 95 14.88 -15.71 7.45
C GLY A 95 13.79 -16.02 6.42
N PHE A 96 12.83 -16.89 6.75
CA PHE A 96 11.75 -17.27 5.83
C PHE A 96 10.39 -16.76 6.28
N LEU A 97 9.52 -16.49 5.30
CA LEU A 97 8.09 -16.31 5.50
C LEU A 97 7.37 -17.67 5.44
N THR A 98 6.35 -17.84 6.26
CA THR A 98 5.60 -19.09 6.46
C THR A 98 4.51 -19.32 5.40
N ASP A 99 3.86 -18.26 4.93
CA ASP A 99 2.67 -18.34 4.05
C ASP A 99 2.86 -17.64 2.67
N VAL A 100 4.05 -17.77 2.05
CA VAL A 100 4.35 -17.12 0.75
C VAL A 100 3.46 -17.59 -0.41
N GLU A 101 2.82 -18.74 -0.27
CA GLU A 101 1.90 -19.29 -1.27
C GLU A 101 0.48 -18.72 -1.10
N CYS A 102 0.19 -18.04 0.01
CA CYS A 102 -1.15 -17.55 0.36
C CYS A 102 -1.39 -16.12 -0.14
N PHE A 103 -2.62 -15.84 -0.60
CA PHE A 103 -3.04 -14.51 -1.08
C PHE A 103 -4.58 -14.43 -1.17
N ASP A 104 -5.15 -13.22 -1.16
CA ASP A 104 -6.58 -13.01 -1.41
C ASP A 104 -6.83 -12.48 -2.84
N ALA A 105 -6.70 -13.36 -3.83
CA ALA A 105 -6.86 -12.99 -5.24
C ALA A 105 -8.22 -12.38 -5.55
N ARG A 106 -9.28 -12.94 -4.94
CA ARG A 106 -10.65 -12.46 -5.14
C ARG A 106 -10.79 -11.04 -4.66
N PHE A 107 -10.23 -10.68 -3.49
CA PHE A 107 -10.26 -9.33 -2.95
C PHE A 107 -9.75 -8.29 -3.95
N PHE A 108 -8.63 -8.57 -4.60
CA PHE A 108 -8.00 -7.69 -5.58
C PHE A 108 -8.56 -7.82 -7.01
N GLY A 109 -9.63 -8.60 -7.21
CA GLY A 109 -10.29 -8.75 -8.51
C GLY A 109 -9.50 -9.59 -9.52
N LEU A 110 -8.62 -10.47 -9.03
CA LEU A 110 -7.75 -11.31 -9.84
C LEU A 110 -8.36 -12.72 -10.01
N SER A 111 -8.15 -13.30 -11.19
CA SER A 111 -8.54 -14.70 -11.44
C SER A 111 -7.58 -15.67 -10.74
N LYS A 112 -8.04 -16.89 -10.44
CA LYS A 112 -7.18 -17.93 -9.86
C LYS A 112 -5.94 -18.21 -10.72
N ARG A 113 -6.14 -18.36 -12.03
CA ARG A 113 -5.07 -18.63 -13.00
C ARG A 113 -4.02 -17.54 -13.04
N GLU A 114 -4.45 -16.27 -12.99
CA GLU A 114 -3.53 -15.13 -12.91
C GLU A 114 -2.75 -15.13 -11.60
N ALA A 115 -3.44 -15.33 -10.47
CA ALA A 115 -2.81 -15.32 -9.15
C ALA A 115 -1.78 -16.45 -8.97
N GLU A 116 -1.99 -17.62 -9.58
CA GLU A 116 -1.00 -18.71 -9.61
C GLU A 116 0.28 -18.28 -10.35
N ALA A 117 0.15 -17.62 -11.49
CA ALA A 117 1.29 -17.14 -12.28
C ALA A 117 1.99 -15.92 -11.69
N MET A 118 1.34 -15.16 -10.80
CA MET A 118 1.93 -13.98 -10.16
C MET A 118 3.07 -14.35 -9.21
N ASP A 119 4.20 -13.65 -9.29
CA ASP A 119 5.26 -13.73 -8.28
C ASP A 119 4.69 -13.37 -6.89
N PRO A 120 4.92 -14.19 -5.84
CA PRO A 120 4.57 -13.90 -4.45
C PRO A 120 4.98 -12.49 -3.98
N GLN A 121 6.06 -11.95 -4.51
CA GLN A 121 6.48 -10.56 -4.27
C GLN A 121 5.39 -9.55 -4.65
N GLN A 122 4.76 -9.71 -5.82
CA GLN A 122 3.70 -8.81 -6.28
C GLN A 122 2.43 -8.97 -5.43
N ARG A 123 2.11 -10.20 -5.02
CA ARG A 123 0.94 -10.51 -4.18
C ARG A 123 1.05 -9.84 -2.82
N LEU A 124 2.18 -10.03 -2.14
CA LEU A 124 2.41 -9.47 -0.81
C LEU A 124 2.60 -7.95 -0.85
N LEU A 125 3.09 -7.38 -1.96
CA LEU A 125 3.10 -5.93 -2.17
C LEU A 125 1.67 -5.35 -2.24
N LEU A 126 0.71 -6.03 -2.89
CA LEU A 126 -0.68 -5.59 -2.93
C LEU A 126 -1.30 -5.51 -1.52
N GLU A 127 -1.12 -6.57 -0.72
CA GLU A 127 -1.61 -6.60 0.66
C GLU A 127 -0.95 -5.52 1.53
N THR A 128 0.39 -5.46 1.54
CA THR A 128 1.11 -4.53 2.41
C THR A 128 0.94 -3.07 2.01
N ALA A 129 0.77 -2.76 0.72
CA ALA A 129 0.42 -1.42 0.25
C ALA A 129 -1.00 -1.03 0.68
N TRP A 130 -1.97 -1.95 0.59
CA TRP A 130 -3.33 -1.73 1.06
C TRP A 130 -3.35 -1.41 2.56
N GLU A 131 -2.67 -2.23 3.33
CA GLU A 131 -2.52 -2.06 4.77
C GLU A 131 -1.86 -0.73 5.16
N ALA A 132 -0.84 -0.30 4.42
CA ALA A 132 -0.19 0.98 4.66
C ALA A 132 -1.17 2.15 4.45
N MET A 133 -2.03 2.08 3.43
CA MET A 133 -3.06 3.09 3.16
C MET A 133 -4.15 3.10 4.24
N GLU A 134 -4.62 1.92 4.66
CA GLU A 134 -5.60 1.82 5.75
C GLU A 134 -5.06 2.36 7.08
N ARG A 135 -3.79 2.09 7.41
CA ARG A 135 -3.15 2.65 8.62
C ARG A 135 -2.87 4.15 8.51
N ALA A 136 -2.70 4.67 7.29
CA ALA A 136 -2.67 6.11 7.04
C ALA A 136 -4.05 6.78 7.19
N GLY A 137 -5.12 5.99 7.32
CA GLY A 137 -6.48 6.51 7.33
C GLY A 137 -6.89 7.06 5.96
N ILE A 138 -6.36 6.48 4.87
CA ILE A 138 -6.72 6.84 3.50
C ILE A 138 -7.55 5.70 2.91
N GLY A 139 -8.85 5.92 2.73
CA GLY A 139 -9.74 4.95 2.10
C GLY A 139 -9.43 4.82 0.60
N VAL A 140 -9.03 3.62 0.16
CA VAL A 140 -8.81 3.32 -1.26
C VAL A 140 -10.16 3.09 -1.93
N ARG A 141 -10.56 4.01 -2.81
CA ARG A 141 -11.74 3.85 -3.67
C ARG A 141 -11.27 3.79 -5.11
N CYS A 142 -11.46 2.66 -5.80
CA CYS A 142 -11.01 2.48 -7.18
C CYS A 142 -11.57 3.54 -8.16
N SER A 143 -12.68 4.20 -7.83
CA SER A 143 -13.26 5.30 -8.62
C SER A 143 -12.55 6.64 -8.43
N ASP A 144 -11.87 6.85 -7.30
CA ASP A 144 -11.12 8.07 -7.04
C ASP A 144 -9.76 7.92 -7.73
N ARG A 145 -9.54 8.60 -8.86
CA ARG A 145 -8.24 8.68 -9.56
C ARG A 145 -7.20 9.41 -8.72
N LEU A 146 -6.79 8.83 -7.59
CA LEU A 146 -5.91 9.44 -6.61
C LEU A 146 -4.48 9.53 -7.18
N PRO A 147 -3.83 10.70 -7.13
CA PRO A 147 -2.45 10.87 -7.59
C PRO A 147 -1.46 10.31 -6.57
N VAL A 148 -1.47 8.99 -6.40
CA VAL A 148 -0.54 8.22 -5.56
C VAL A 148 0.57 7.67 -6.45
N GLY A 149 1.82 7.98 -6.13
CA GLY A 149 2.99 7.36 -6.76
C GLY A 149 3.39 6.07 -6.05
N ILE A 150 3.81 5.05 -6.79
CA ILE A 150 4.25 3.74 -6.29
C ILE A 150 5.73 3.55 -6.65
N PHE A 151 6.57 3.37 -5.64
CA PHE A 151 8.02 3.18 -5.80
C PHE A 151 8.43 1.92 -5.07
N VAL A 152 8.83 0.87 -5.80
CA VAL A 152 9.09 -0.45 -5.22
C VAL A 152 10.53 -0.87 -5.46
N GLY A 153 11.27 -1.11 -4.38
CA GLY A 153 12.53 -1.84 -4.45
C GLY A 153 12.28 -3.33 -4.64
N ILE A 154 12.76 -3.90 -5.74
CA ILE A 154 12.64 -5.32 -6.03
C ILE A 154 13.88 -5.78 -6.80
N MET A 155 14.33 -6.99 -6.51
CA MET A 155 15.42 -7.63 -7.25
C MET A 155 15.12 -9.12 -7.39
N ALA A 156 15.78 -9.76 -8.36
CA ALA A 156 15.62 -11.18 -8.69
C ALA A 156 14.17 -11.58 -9.08
N SER A 157 14.03 -12.42 -10.12
CA SER A 157 12.72 -12.93 -10.57
C SER A 157 12.72 -14.45 -10.41
N GLU A 158 13.06 -14.92 -9.21
CA GLU A 158 13.29 -16.35 -8.94
C GLU A 158 12.03 -17.19 -9.21
N TYR A 159 10.84 -16.61 -9.04
CA TYR A 159 9.58 -17.27 -9.38
C TYR A 159 9.36 -17.39 -10.89
N GLY A 160 9.68 -16.33 -11.65
CA GLY A 160 9.64 -16.33 -13.12
C GLY A 160 10.67 -17.30 -13.72
N GLU A 161 11.88 -17.35 -13.16
CA GLU A 161 12.90 -18.33 -13.52
C GLU A 161 12.38 -19.76 -13.31
N ARG A 162 11.74 -20.03 -12.16
CA ARG A 162 11.13 -21.33 -11.87
C ARG A 162 10.04 -21.70 -12.87
N GLN A 163 9.16 -20.75 -13.23
CA GLN A 163 8.15 -20.95 -14.29
C GLN A 163 8.80 -21.31 -15.62
N SER A 164 9.87 -20.61 -16.01
CA SER A 164 10.58 -20.85 -17.27
C SER A 164 11.32 -22.21 -17.31
N GLY A 165 11.72 -22.72 -16.14
CA GLY A 165 12.44 -23.97 -15.98
C GLY A 165 11.56 -25.23 -16.06
N GLN A 166 10.23 -25.09 -16.06
CA GLN A 166 9.32 -26.22 -16.23
C GLN A 166 9.48 -26.83 -17.65
N ARG A 167 9.62 -28.17 -17.72
CA ARG A 167 10.11 -28.88 -18.92
C ARG A 167 9.14 -28.90 -20.10
N ASP A 168 7.85 -28.68 -19.87
CA ASP A 168 6.84 -28.65 -20.93
C ASP A 168 6.68 -27.25 -21.51
N LYS A 169 7.54 -26.93 -22.48
CA LYS A 169 7.55 -25.63 -23.18
C LYS A 169 6.36 -25.42 -24.12
N THR A 170 5.43 -26.37 -24.21
CA THR A 170 4.26 -26.27 -25.11
C THR A 170 3.12 -25.41 -24.54
N GLY A 171 3.23 -24.93 -23.29
CA GLY A 171 2.18 -24.15 -22.60
C GLY A 171 2.69 -23.02 -21.70
N ILE A 172 3.55 -22.12 -22.20
CA ILE A 172 3.88 -20.87 -21.46
C ILE A 172 2.58 -20.12 -21.19
N ASP A 173 2.26 -19.91 -19.91
CA ASP A 173 1.02 -19.25 -19.52
C ASP A 173 1.01 -17.78 -19.99
N PRO A 174 -0.11 -17.26 -20.52
CA PRO A 174 -0.23 -15.85 -20.93
C PRO A 174 0.12 -14.84 -19.84
N TYR A 175 -0.06 -15.21 -18.56
CA TYR A 175 0.28 -14.37 -17.42
C TYR A 175 1.76 -14.41 -17.06
N TYR A 176 2.59 -15.30 -17.62
CA TYR A 176 4.03 -15.41 -17.32
C TYR A 176 4.74 -14.06 -17.30
N GLY A 177 4.59 -13.25 -18.36
CA GLY A 177 5.23 -11.94 -18.46
C GLY A 177 4.73 -10.97 -17.38
N THR A 178 3.42 -10.93 -17.16
CA THR A 178 2.79 -10.04 -16.16
C THR A 178 3.00 -10.50 -14.72
N GLY A 179 3.26 -11.79 -14.53
CA GLY A 179 3.43 -12.43 -13.23
C GLY A 179 4.87 -12.37 -12.72
N GLY A 180 5.87 -12.45 -13.61
CA GLY A 180 7.29 -12.43 -13.23
C GLY A 180 8.00 -11.09 -13.42
N GLY A 181 7.49 -10.20 -14.27
CA GLY A 181 8.19 -8.95 -14.62
C GLY A 181 8.21 -7.92 -13.49
N HIS A 182 9.39 -7.40 -13.14
CA HIS A 182 9.54 -6.42 -12.05
C HIS A 182 8.72 -5.15 -12.24
N CYS A 183 8.53 -4.68 -13.48
CA CYS A 183 7.71 -3.49 -13.76
C CYS A 183 6.25 -3.64 -13.28
N PHE A 184 5.73 -4.88 -13.24
CA PHE A 184 4.39 -5.16 -12.76
C PHE A 184 4.28 -5.09 -11.24
N ALA A 185 5.38 -5.13 -10.48
CA ALA A 185 5.34 -4.95 -9.02
C ALA A 185 4.75 -3.58 -8.63
N ALA A 186 5.24 -2.48 -9.20
CA ALA A 186 4.68 -1.15 -8.97
C ALA A 186 3.40 -0.89 -9.82
N GLY A 187 3.40 -1.35 -11.07
CA GLY A 187 2.28 -1.14 -12.00
C GLY A 187 0.98 -1.80 -11.53
N ARG A 188 1.04 -3.02 -11.00
CA ARG A 188 -0.13 -3.77 -10.53
C ARG A 188 -0.75 -3.15 -9.29
N VAL A 189 0.05 -2.66 -8.34
CA VAL A 189 -0.45 -1.90 -7.19
C VAL A 189 -1.22 -0.67 -7.67
N SER A 190 -0.64 0.08 -8.62
CA SER A 190 -1.31 1.26 -9.19
C SER A 190 -2.61 0.91 -9.89
N TYR A 191 -2.60 -0.15 -10.71
CA TYR A 191 -3.76 -0.61 -11.47
C TYR A 191 -4.92 -1.06 -10.55
N VAL A 192 -4.63 -1.95 -9.61
CA VAL A 192 -5.65 -2.53 -8.71
C VAL A 192 -6.26 -1.48 -7.79
N MET A 193 -5.47 -0.50 -7.33
CA MET A 193 -5.94 0.55 -6.42
C MET A 193 -6.51 1.79 -7.13
N GLY A 194 -6.43 1.86 -8.47
CA GLY A 194 -6.93 3.01 -9.25
C GLY A 194 -6.06 4.27 -9.15
N PHE A 195 -4.76 4.12 -8.88
CA PHE A 195 -3.84 5.24 -8.70
C PHE A 195 -3.26 5.77 -10.00
N SER A 196 -2.99 7.07 -10.04
CA SER A 196 -2.58 7.80 -11.26
C SER A 196 -1.21 8.47 -11.19
N GLY A 197 -0.46 8.31 -10.09
CA GLY A 197 0.89 8.83 -9.96
C GLY A 197 1.97 7.96 -10.63
N PRO A 198 3.26 8.33 -10.52
CA PRO A 198 4.36 7.54 -11.06
C PRO A 198 4.39 6.12 -10.50
N ALA A 199 4.60 5.09 -11.33
CA ALA A 199 4.72 3.70 -10.91
C ALA A 199 6.08 3.13 -11.35
N ILE A 200 7.02 2.98 -10.41
CA ILE A 200 8.43 2.70 -10.69
C ILE A 200 8.92 1.54 -9.82
N SER A 201 9.45 0.51 -10.48
CA SER A 201 10.22 -0.55 -9.84
C SER A 201 11.71 -0.24 -9.95
N VAL A 202 12.46 -0.43 -8.86
CA VAL A 202 13.87 -0.05 -8.72
C VAL A 202 14.68 -1.29 -8.36
N ASP A 203 15.71 -1.58 -9.16
CA ASP A 203 16.74 -2.56 -8.83
C ASP A 203 18.12 -1.87 -8.77
N THR A 204 18.60 -1.72 -7.55
CA THR A 204 19.97 -1.31 -7.21
C THR A 204 20.57 -2.32 -6.21
N ALA A 205 20.19 -3.60 -6.35
CA ALA A 205 20.49 -4.66 -5.39
C ALA A 205 20.04 -4.31 -3.95
N CYS A 206 20.94 -4.40 -2.97
CA CYS A 206 20.61 -4.23 -1.55
C CYS A 206 20.14 -2.82 -1.15
N SER A 207 20.33 -1.79 -2.00
CA SER A 207 19.86 -0.43 -1.75
C SER A 207 18.48 -0.12 -2.35
N SER A 208 17.87 -1.06 -3.09
CA SER A 208 16.67 -0.83 -3.92
C SER A 208 15.54 -0.08 -3.21
N SER A 209 15.07 -0.54 -2.05
CA SER A 209 13.97 0.12 -1.35
C SER A 209 14.32 1.50 -0.77
N LEU A 210 15.59 1.76 -0.44
CA LEU A 210 16.01 3.07 0.04
C LEU A 210 16.24 4.08 -1.11
N VAL A 211 16.64 3.59 -2.29
CA VAL A 211 16.61 4.39 -3.53
C VAL A 211 15.17 4.69 -3.95
N ALA A 212 14.26 3.71 -3.84
CA ALA A 212 12.83 3.94 -4.06
C ALA A 212 12.27 5.03 -3.13
N LEU A 213 12.68 5.05 -1.86
CA LEU A 213 12.36 6.12 -0.91
C LEU A 213 12.87 7.49 -1.40
N HIS A 214 14.10 7.56 -1.87
CA HIS A 214 14.66 8.80 -2.42
C HIS A 214 13.84 9.32 -3.60
N LEU A 215 13.50 8.45 -4.56
CA LEU A 215 12.69 8.82 -5.72
C LEU A 215 11.29 9.33 -5.32
N ALA A 216 10.62 8.61 -4.40
CA ALA A 216 9.32 9.03 -3.88
C ALA A 216 9.39 10.40 -3.20
N ALA A 217 10.45 10.65 -2.43
CA ALA A 217 10.66 11.94 -1.78
C ALA A 217 10.83 13.08 -2.80
N GLN A 218 11.57 12.84 -3.89
CA GLN A 218 11.71 13.81 -4.97
C GLN A 218 10.37 14.07 -5.68
N SER A 219 9.60 13.03 -6.01
CA SER A 219 8.30 13.16 -6.68
C SER A 219 7.28 13.92 -5.83
N LEU A 220 7.23 13.68 -4.50
CA LEU A 220 6.35 14.42 -3.58
C LEU A 220 6.72 15.90 -3.48
N ARG A 221 8.02 16.23 -3.40
CA ARG A 221 8.53 17.62 -3.34
C ARG A 221 8.33 18.35 -4.66
N ARG A 222 8.38 17.63 -5.79
CA ARG A 222 8.09 18.15 -7.13
C ARG A 222 6.61 18.18 -7.48
N GLU A 223 5.74 17.69 -6.58
CA GLU A 223 4.29 17.59 -6.78
C GLU A 223 3.89 16.72 -7.98
N GLU A 224 4.72 15.74 -8.35
CA GLU A 224 4.38 14.71 -9.35
C GLU A 224 3.32 13.74 -8.81
N CYS A 225 3.22 13.63 -7.48
CA CYS A 225 2.16 12.95 -6.77
C CYS A 225 1.80 13.69 -5.48
N ARG A 226 0.61 13.40 -4.93
CA ARG A 226 0.15 13.92 -3.63
C ARG A 226 0.50 12.97 -2.49
N TYR A 227 0.43 11.68 -2.76
CA TYR A 227 0.81 10.60 -1.86
C TYR A 227 1.84 9.72 -2.56
N ALA A 228 2.67 9.03 -1.80
CA ALA A 228 3.54 8.00 -2.34
C ALA A 228 3.54 6.75 -1.45
N ILE A 229 3.51 5.57 -2.07
CA ILE A 229 3.80 4.31 -1.40
C ILE A 229 5.22 3.91 -1.78
N VAL A 230 6.05 3.68 -0.78
CA VAL A 230 7.40 3.15 -0.95
C VAL A 230 7.43 1.74 -0.43
N GLY A 231 7.70 0.78 -1.32
CA GLY A 231 7.75 -0.64 -1.03
C GLY A 231 9.15 -1.23 -1.19
N GLY A 232 9.35 -2.40 -0.60
CA GLY A 232 10.48 -3.27 -0.84
C GLY A 232 10.05 -4.72 -0.69
N SER A 233 10.48 -5.59 -1.61
CA SER A 233 10.17 -7.02 -1.57
C SER A 233 11.40 -7.89 -1.87
N ASN A 234 11.51 -9.02 -1.18
CA ASN A 234 12.51 -10.06 -1.43
C ASN A 234 11.99 -11.46 -1.07
N MET A 235 12.23 -12.45 -1.93
CA MET A 235 11.83 -13.86 -1.73
C MET A 235 12.94 -14.82 -2.16
N LEU A 236 12.95 -16.03 -1.59
CA LEU A 236 14.00 -17.03 -1.77
C LEU A 236 13.45 -18.35 -2.34
N PHE A 237 13.47 -18.53 -3.65
CA PHE A 237 12.98 -19.73 -4.35
C PHE A 237 14.05 -20.51 -5.14
N SER A 238 15.11 -19.84 -5.60
CA SER A 238 16.11 -20.35 -6.55
C SER A 238 17.36 -20.88 -5.85
N GLY A 239 17.71 -22.13 -6.16
CA GLY A 239 18.98 -22.73 -5.72
C GLY A 239 20.20 -22.09 -6.38
N ASP A 240 20.07 -21.63 -7.64
CA ASP A 240 21.21 -21.14 -8.43
C ASP A 240 21.79 -19.84 -7.85
N LEU A 241 20.92 -18.90 -7.43
CA LEU A 241 21.39 -17.68 -6.79
C LEU A 241 22.05 -17.97 -5.43
N MET A 242 21.51 -18.92 -4.66
CA MET A 242 22.11 -19.33 -3.40
C MET A 242 23.51 -19.96 -3.60
N VAL A 243 23.66 -20.82 -4.62
CA VAL A 243 24.96 -21.39 -5.02
C VAL A 243 25.94 -20.29 -5.44
N SER A 244 25.51 -19.36 -6.28
CA SER A 244 26.35 -18.25 -6.75
C SER A 244 26.88 -17.39 -5.60
N LEU A 245 26.03 -17.06 -4.64
CA LEU A 245 26.42 -16.27 -3.47
C LEU A 245 27.40 -17.04 -2.56
N CYS A 246 27.19 -18.34 -2.35
CA CYS A 246 28.15 -19.20 -1.66
C CYS A 246 29.51 -19.24 -2.37
N GLN A 247 29.53 -19.41 -3.71
CA GLN A 247 30.77 -19.44 -4.49
C GLN A 247 31.53 -18.11 -4.45
N SER A 248 30.81 -16.98 -4.36
CA SER A 248 31.43 -15.66 -4.17
C SER A 248 31.94 -15.40 -2.76
N GLY A 249 31.65 -16.28 -1.79
CA GLY A 249 32.00 -16.11 -0.38
C GLY A 249 31.16 -15.03 0.33
N ALA A 250 30.03 -14.61 -0.23
CA ALA A 250 29.20 -13.54 0.32
C ALA A 250 28.38 -13.97 1.55
N LEU A 251 28.05 -15.27 1.66
CA LEU A 251 27.18 -15.78 2.71
C LEU A 251 27.96 -16.34 3.90
N ALA A 252 27.47 -16.02 5.10
CA ALA A 252 27.95 -16.62 6.34
C ALA A 252 27.55 -18.11 6.40
N PRO A 253 28.44 -19.03 6.82
CA PRO A 253 28.16 -20.48 6.85
C PRO A 253 27.03 -20.87 7.79
N ASP A 254 26.87 -20.13 8.88
CA ASP A 254 25.77 -20.32 9.83
C ASP A 254 24.47 -19.64 9.37
N GLY A 255 24.47 -18.97 8.22
CA GLY A 255 23.35 -18.21 7.68
C GLY A 255 22.99 -16.96 8.49
N ARG A 256 23.94 -16.39 9.25
CA ARG A 256 23.69 -15.24 10.13
C ARG A 256 24.57 -14.03 9.80
N SER A 257 23.96 -12.86 9.77
CA SER A 257 24.69 -11.58 9.79
C SER A 257 25.20 -11.30 11.20
N LYS A 258 26.52 -11.43 11.40
CA LYS A 258 27.20 -11.20 12.69
C LYS A 258 27.79 -9.78 12.76
N THR A 259 26.94 -8.80 12.46
CA THR A 259 27.27 -7.39 12.24
C THR A 259 28.05 -6.78 13.39
N PHE A 260 29.15 -6.07 13.09
CA PHE A 260 30.08 -5.40 14.02
C PHE A 260 30.90 -6.28 14.95
N THR A 261 30.78 -7.61 14.83
CA THR A 261 31.48 -8.55 15.70
C THR A 261 32.80 -9.01 15.09
N ALA A 262 33.72 -9.52 15.91
CA ALA A 262 34.94 -10.17 15.44
C ALA A 262 34.67 -11.46 14.62
N GLN A 263 33.43 -11.97 14.63
CA GLN A 263 33.01 -13.17 13.93
C GLN A 263 32.33 -12.87 12.58
N ALA A 264 32.25 -11.60 12.15
CA ALA A 264 31.69 -11.23 10.86
C ALA A 264 32.42 -11.95 9.71
N ASP A 265 31.70 -12.81 8.98
CA ASP A 265 32.23 -13.71 7.94
C ASP A 265 31.31 -13.80 6.70
N GLY A 266 30.36 -12.87 6.56
CA GLY A 266 29.35 -12.88 5.52
C GLY A 266 27.96 -12.50 6.06
N TYR A 267 26.96 -12.52 5.19
CA TYR A 267 25.58 -12.25 5.60
C TYR A 267 24.69 -13.49 5.54
N GLY A 268 23.62 -13.50 6.34
CA GLY A 268 22.52 -14.45 6.20
C GLY A 268 21.43 -13.90 5.30
N ARG A 269 20.88 -14.67 4.36
CA ARG A 269 19.75 -14.20 3.51
C ARG A 269 18.45 -14.12 4.31
N GLY A 270 17.49 -13.34 3.82
CA GLY A 270 16.15 -13.30 4.38
C GLY A 270 15.08 -12.83 3.38
N GLU A 271 13.85 -13.25 3.63
CA GLU A 271 12.65 -12.83 2.91
C GLU A 271 11.96 -11.68 3.61
N GLY A 272 11.17 -10.92 2.88
CA GLY A 272 10.27 -9.96 3.49
C GLY A 272 9.71 -8.95 2.52
N VAL A 273 8.60 -8.35 2.93
CA VAL A 273 7.95 -7.25 2.23
C VAL A 273 7.64 -6.15 3.23
N GLY A 274 7.89 -4.89 2.84
CA GLY A 274 7.51 -3.72 3.63
C GLY A 274 7.02 -2.61 2.72
N CYS A 275 6.03 -1.86 3.18
CA CYS A 275 5.50 -0.67 2.53
C CYS A 275 5.33 0.46 3.56
N ILE A 276 5.64 1.69 3.17
CA ILE A 276 5.27 2.90 3.90
C ILE A 276 4.50 3.85 2.99
N ALA A 277 3.54 4.57 3.56
CA ALA A 277 2.83 5.66 2.89
C ALA A 277 3.43 7.01 3.32
N LEU A 278 3.65 7.89 2.34
CA LEU A 278 4.27 9.20 2.48
C LEU A 278 3.40 10.30 1.89
N MET A 279 3.46 11.48 2.50
CA MET A 279 2.92 12.72 1.94
C MET A 279 3.69 13.92 2.49
N ARG A 280 3.41 15.13 2.01
CA ARG A 280 3.99 16.33 2.64
C ARG A 280 3.47 16.48 4.07
N LEU A 281 4.35 16.89 4.98
CA LEU A 281 4.00 17.05 6.40
C LEU A 281 2.85 18.04 6.59
N GLU A 282 2.85 19.16 5.85
CA GLU A 282 1.76 20.15 5.93
C GLU A 282 0.41 19.54 5.55
N ASP A 283 0.39 18.73 4.49
CA ASP A 283 -0.83 18.10 4.01
C ASP A 283 -1.33 17.06 5.02
N ALA A 284 -0.41 16.32 5.65
CA ALA A 284 -0.76 15.35 6.69
C ALA A 284 -1.43 16.04 7.89
N GLN A 285 -0.86 17.17 8.33
CA GLN A 285 -1.40 17.96 9.44
C GLN A 285 -2.77 18.55 9.11
N VAL A 286 -2.90 19.16 7.92
CA VAL A 286 -4.17 19.75 7.45
C VAL A 286 -5.25 18.67 7.32
N ALA A 287 -4.92 17.51 6.75
CA ALA A 287 -5.87 16.42 6.53
C ALA A 287 -6.10 15.54 7.78
N GLY A 288 -5.31 15.68 8.85
CA GLY A 288 -5.44 14.88 10.07
C GLY A 288 -4.96 13.45 9.91
N HIS A 289 -4.00 13.21 9.01
CA HIS A 289 -3.31 11.94 8.93
C HIS A 289 -2.32 11.81 10.09
N PRO A 290 -2.12 10.59 10.63
CA PRO A 290 -1.14 10.36 11.67
C PRO A 290 0.26 10.66 11.13
N VAL A 291 1.10 11.33 11.91
CA VAL A 291 2.51 11.54 11.57
C VAL A 291 3.32 10.58 12.42
N LEU A 292 3.83 9.51 11.81
CA LEU A 292 4.58 8.45 12.50
C LEU A 292 6.05 8.85 12.65
N ALA A 293 6.61 9.52 11.64
CA ALA A 293 7.93 10.15 11.63
C ALA A 293 8.00 11.18 10.51
N VAL A 294 9.02 12.03 10.52
CA VAL A 294 9.27 13.02 9.46
C VAL A 294 10.54 12.67 8.70
N LEU A 295 10.43 12.36 7.42
CA LEU A 295 11.58 12.26 6.52
C LEU A 295 12.07 13.67 6.17
N ARG A 296 13.29 13.98 6.62
CA ARG A 296 13.90 15.31 6.47
C ARG A 296 14.75 15.39 5.21
N GLY A 297 15.55 14.37 4.93
CA GLY A 297 16.37 14.36 3.74
C GLY A 297 16.82 12.98 3.30
N THR A 298 17.21 12.89 2.04
CA THR A 298 17.71 11.66 1.41
C THR A 298 18.82 12.01 0.42
N ALA A 299 19.75 11.08 0.22
CA ALA A 299 20.72 11.17 -0.85
C ALA A 299 21.05 9.79 -1.41
N THR A 300 21.49 9.77 -2.67
CA THR A 300 22.07 8.60 -3.33
C THR A 300 23.34 8.98 -4.06
N ASN A 301 24.29 8.06 -4.16
CA ASN A 301 25.47 8.17 -5.02
C ASN A 301 25.95 6.79 -5.47
N HIS A 302 27.17 6.71 -6.03
CA HIS A 302 27.81 5.45 -6.40
C HIS A 302 29.25 5.42 -5.89
N ASP A 303 29.74 4.22 -5.59
CA ASP A 303 31.12 3.95 -5.17
C ASP A 303 32.19 4.40 -6.19
N GLY A 304 31.80 4.68 -7.44
CA GLY A 304 32.73 4.93 -8.54
C GLY A 304 33.68 3.74 -8.77
N ALA A 305 34.92 4.06 -9.15
CA ALA A 305 35.97 3.05 -9.25
C ALA A 305 36.55 2.74 -7.85
N SER A 306 36.46 1.49 -7.44
CA SER A 306 37.08 0.95 -6.20
C SER A 306 37.99 -0.25 -6.53
N SER A 307 38.48 -0.97 -5.52
CA SER A 307 39.35 -2.14 -5.71
C SER A 307 38.65 -3.36 -6.32
N GLY A 308 37.33 -3.31 -6.52
CA GLY A 308 36.55 -4.32 -7.23
C GLY A 308 35.08 -3.90 -7.29
N LEU A 309 34.33 -4.39 -8.28
CA LEU A 309 32.94 -3.95 -8.51
C LEU A 309 32.05 -4.05 -7.27
N THR A 310 32.26 -5.08 -6.45
CA THR A 310 31.49 -5.37 -5.24
C THR A 310 32.16 -4.90 -3.95
N VAL A 311 33.31 -4.22 -4.05
CA VAL A 311 34.05 -3.73 -2.88
C VAL A 311 33.56 -2.31 -2.54
N PRO A 312 33.01 -2.10 -1.33
CA PRO A 312 32.43 -0.81 -0.94
C PRO A 312 33.49 0.30 -0.84
N ASN A 313 33.08 1.54 -1.09
CA ASN A 313 33.95 2.71 -1.01
C ASN A 313 33.58 3.63 0.17
N GLY A 314 34.42 3.63 1.22
CA GLY A 314 34.20 4.45 2.41
C GLY A 314 34.13 5.96 2.16
N MET A 315 34.82 6.48 1.12
CA MET A 315 34.71 7.90 0.76
C MET A 315 33.33 8.21 0.14
N ALA A 316 32.84 7.35 -0.74
CA ALA A 316 31.50 7.50 -1.31
C ALA A 316 30.42 7.39 -0.23
N GLN A 317 30.60 6.52 0.76
CA GLN A 317 29.69 6.41 1.91
C GLN A 317 29.69 7.70 2.76
N ARG A 318 30.85 8.32 3.00
CA ARG A 318 30.92 9.65 3.65
C ARG A 318 30.16 10.71 2.85
N ASP A 319 30.41 10.77 1.55
CA ASP A 319 29.81 11.77 0.65
C ASP A 319 28.28 11.67 0.63
N VAL A 320 27.71 10.45 0.62
CA VAL A 320 26.25 10.26 0.64
C VAL A 320 25.63 10.64 1.99
N ILE A 321 26.32 10.36 3.11
CA ILE A 321 25.87 10.77 4.46
C ILE A 321 25.84 12.29 4.55
N GLU A 322 26.92 12.97 4.12
CA GLU A 322 26.97 14.43 4.10
C GLU A 322 25.93 15.05 3.17
N ALA A 323 25.69 14.44 2.00
CA ALA A 323 24.67 14.91 1.07
C ALA A 323 23.26 14.82 1.67
N ALA A 324 22.95 13.74 2.37
CA ALA A 324 21.68 13.58 3.07
C ALA A 324 21.52 14.60 4.20
N LEU A 325 22.58 14.90 4.96
CA LEU A 325 22.58 15.95 6.00
C LEU A 325 22.32 17.34 5.41
N ARG A 326 22.96 17.66 4.27
CA ARG A 326 22.71 18.90 3.53
C ARG A 326 21.27 19.00 3.03
N ASP A 327 20.71 17.93 2.48
CA ASP A 327 19.30 17.89 2.06
C ASP A 327 18.33 18.04 3.25
N ALA A 328 18.64 17.40 4.38
CA ALA A 328 17.83 17.42 5.59
C ALA A 328 17.90 18.74 6.37
N LYS A 329 18.95 19.54 6.14
CA LYS A 329 19.32 20.72 6.95
C LYS A 329 19.40 20.36 8.44
N VAL A 330 20.06 19.25 8.75
CA VAL A 330 20.28 18.72 10.10
C VAL A 330 21.78 18.70 10.40
N ALA A 331 22.17 19.08 11.62
CA ALA A 331 23.57 19.04 12.00
C ALA A 331 24.00 17.57 12.28
N PRO A 332 25.24 17.18 11.95
CA PRO A 332 25.74 15.82 12.22
C PRO A 332 25.61 15.41 13.70
N GLY A 333 25.81 16.37 14.61
CA GLY A 333 25.71 16.19 16.06
C GLY A 333 24.31 15.83 16.57
N ASP A 334 23.26 16.16 15.80
CA ASP A 334 21.86 15.94 16.18
C ASP A 334 21.38 14.52 15.89
N ILE A 335 22.08 13.77 15.04
CA ILE A 335 21.74 12.37 14.72
C ILE A 335 22.12 11.49 15.90
N GLY A 336 21.13 10.97 16.64
CA GLY A 336 21.36 10.12 17.81
C GLY A 336 21.45 8.62 17.52
N TYR A 337 20.91 8.19 16.39
CA TYR A 337 20.81 6.77 16.03
C TYR A 337 21.02 6.56 14.53
N VAL A 338 21.73 5.51 14.15
CA VAL A 338 21.82 5.05 12.76
C VAL A 338 21.45 3.58 12.67
N GLU A 339 20.45 3.27 11.84
CA GLU A 339 20.24 1.90 11.35
C GLU A 339 21.23 1.65 10.21
N ALA A 340 22.29 0.90 10.50
CA ALA A 340 23.36 0.64 9.54
C ALA A 340 22.94 -0.34 8.45
N HIS A 341 23.65 -0.29 7.32
CA HIS A 341 23.60 -1.35 6.33
C HIS A 341 24.12 -2.66 6.93
N GLY A 342 25.32 -2.65 7.51
CA GLY A 342 25.87 -3.64 8.44
C GLY A 342 25.53 -5.08 8.10
N THR A 343 26.14 -5.63 7.05
CA THR A 343 25.82 -6.97 6.56
C THR A 343 26.47 -8.08 7.37
N GLY A 344 27.44 -7.76 8.24
CA GLY A 344 28.22 -8.78 8.96
C GLY A 344 29.42 -9.25 8.15
N THR A 345 29.96 -8.39 7.27
CA THR A 345 31.14 -8.72 6.47
C THR A 345 32.39 -8.15 7.13
N ALA A 346 33.47 -8.93 7.14
CA ALA A 346 34.75 -8.54 7.75
C ALA A 346 35.32 -7.23 7.16
N LEU A 347 35.02 -6.93 5.90
CA LEU A 347 35.49 -5.73 5.21
C LEU A 347 34.47 -4.59 5.23
N GLY A 348 33.19 -4.88 4.99
CA GLY A 348 32.16 -3.86 4.83
C GLY A 348 31.81 -3.15 6.14
N ASP A 349 31.71 -3.90 7.24
CA ASP A 349 31.33 -3.32 8.54
C ASP A 349 32.36 -2.27 9.02
N PRO A 350 33.70 -2.50 8.99
CA PRO A 350 34.67 -1.46 9.33
C PRO A 350 34.63 -0.26 8.38
N ILE A 351 34.39 -0.46 7.09
CA ILE A 351 34.29 0.65 6.12
C ILE A 351 33.11 1.55 6.47
N GLU A 352 31.95 0.97 6.76
CA GLU A 352 30.76 1.72 7.13
C GLU A 352 30.94 2.46 8.46
N VAL A 353 31.46 1.80 9.49
CA VAL A 353 31.67 2.45 10.80
C VAL A 353 32.67 3.60 10.69
N ASN A 354 33.74 3.45 9.91
CA ASN A 354 34.71 4.53 9.66
C ASN A 354 34.14 5.68 8.81
N ALA A 355 33.15 5.42 7.96
CA ALA A 355 32.43 6.47 7.23
C ALA A 355 31.48 7.23 8.18
N LEU A 356 30.76 6.51 9.04
CA LEU A 356 29.89 7.08 10.05
C LEU A 356 30.68 7.88 11.09
N ASP A 357 31.82 7.39 11.58
CA ASP A 357 32.64 8.13 12.54
C ASP A 357 33.17 9.44 11.95
N ALA A 358 33.64 9.39 10.70
CA ALA A 358 34.20 10.54 10.00
C ALA A 358 33.20 11.68 9.77
N VAL A 359 31.89 11.43 9.83
CA VAL A 359 30.84 12.44 9.59
C VAL A 359 29.98 12.66 10.83
N LEU A 360 29.47 11.59 11.41
CA LEU A 360 28.54 11.60 12.54
C LEU A 360 29.23 11.32 13.87
N GLY A 361 30.35 10.61 13.94
CA GLY A 361 31.10 10.43 15.18
C GLY A 361 32.01 11.62 15.47
N ASN A 362 33.31 11.40 15.40
CA ASN A 362 34.33 12.45 15.55
C ASN A 362 34.14 13.62 14.56
N GLY A 363 33.67 13.35 13.34
CA GLY A 363 33.39 14.39 12.34
C GLY A 363 32.35 15.42 12.75
N ALA A 364 31.45 15.05 13.67
CA ALA A 364 30.42 15.95 14.19
C ALA A 364 30.97 16.97 15.22
N GLY A 365 32.21 16.81 15.68
CA GLY A 365 32.77 17.59 16.78
C GLY A 365 32.25 17.14 18.15
N ALA A 366 32.01 18.08 19.06
CA ALA A 366 31.51 17.75 20.41
C ALA A 366 30.06 17.25 20.34
N ARG A 367 29.82 16.01 20.83
CA ARG A 367 28.50 15.37 20.85
C ARG A 367 27.92 15.35 22.27
N VAL A 368 26.60 15.38 22.35
CA VAL A 368 25.86 15.31 23.63
C VAL A 368 25.78 13.89 24.20
N ALA A 369 25.88 12.89 23.33
CA ALA A 369 25.93 11.47 23.66
C ALA A 369 26.63 10.69 22.52
N PRO A 370 27.15 9.47 22.78
CA PRO A 370 27.63 8.58 21.73
C PRO A 370 26.56 8.32 20.66
N LEU A 371 26.98 8.17 19.40
CA LEU A 371 26.10 7.76 18.31
C LEU A 371 25.74 6.28 18.48
N ALA A 372 24.45 5.96 18.59
CA ALA A 372 24.02 4.56 18.68
C ALA A 372 23.90 3.92 17.28
N LEU A 373 24.48 2.74 17.08
CA LEU A 373 24.34 1.94 15.86
C LEU A 373 23.41 0.76 16.07
N GLY A 374 22.37 0.70 15.25
CA GLY A 374 21.45 -0.42 15.16
C GLY A 374 21.67 -1.25 13.90
N ASN A 375 21.24 -2.51 13.97
CA ASN A 375 21.12 -3.36 12.80
C ASN A 375 20.01 -4.39 13.03
N VAL A 376 19.13 -4.60 12.05
CA VAL A 376 18.08 -5.63 12.12
C VAL A 376 18.44 -6.93 11.44
N LYS A 377 19.45 -6.94 10.56
CA LYS A 377 19.85 -8.14 9.80
C LYS A 377 20.36 -9.25 10.71
N THR A 378 20.87 -8.90 11.90
CA THR A 378 21.24 -9.84 12.96
C THR A 378 20.08 -10.72 13.45
N ARG A 379 18.83 -10.34 13.16
CA ARG A 379 17.59 -10.96 13.68
C ARG A 379 16.69 -11.56 12.61
N ILE A 380 16.63 -10.94 11.43
CA ILE A 380 15.75 -11.34 10.32
C ILE A 380 16.51 -11.70 9.03
N GLY A 381 17.84 -11.61 9.06
CA GLY A 381 18.68 -11.78 7.88
C GLY A 381 18.72 -10.52 7.02
N HIS A 382 19.53 -10.56 5.97
CA HIS A 382 19.58 -9.54 4.95
C HIS A 382 18.45 -9.74 3.95
N LEU A 383 17.45 -8.87 4.04
CA LEU A 383 16.28 -8.84 3.15
C LEU A 383 16.55 -8.27 1.76
N GLU A 384 17.82 -8.21 1.34
CA GLU A 384 18.27 -7.73 0.02
C GLU A 384 17.52 -6.46 -0.44
N ALA A 385 16.72 -6.50 -1.51
CA ALA A 385 15.98 -5.32 -2.00
C ALA A 385 15.00 -4.72 -0.96
N ALA A 386 14.47 -5.52 -0.03
CA ALA A 386 13.59 -5.10 1.07
C ALA A 386 14.34 -4.70 2.35
N ALA A 387 15.68 -4.79 2.39
CA ALA A 387 16.45 -4.49 3.60
C ALA A 387 16.30 -3.03 4.06
N GLY A 388 16.29 -2.08 3.11
CA GLY A 388 16.12 -0.67 3.41
C GLY A 388 14.77 -0.39 4.07
N ILE A 389 13.66 -0.87 3.49
CA ILE A 389 12.32 -0.61 4.02
C ILE A 389 12.08 -1.27 5.39
N ALA A 390 12.60 -2.48 5.62
CA ALA A 390 12.52 -3.13 6.93
C ALA A 390 13.28 -2.37 8.02
N GLY A 391 14.42 -1.79 7.68
CA GLY A 391 15.19 -0.90 8.55
C GLY A 391 14.48 0.44 8.79
N VAL A 392 13.88 1.06 7.76
CA VAL A 392 13.08 2.29 7.89
C VAL A 392 11.94 2.08 8.88
N ILE A 393 11.19 0.98 8.77
CA ILE A 393 10.07 0.69 9.68
C ILE A 393 10.57 0.54 11.12
N LYS A 394 11.67 -0.20 11.35
CA LYS A 394 12.29 -0.31 12.69
C LYS A 394 12.67 1.06 13.25
N LEU A 395 13.29 1.89 12.40
CA LEU A 395 13.73 3.24 12.77
C LEU A 395 12.54 4.14 13.13
N VAL A 396 11.46 4.11 12.34
CA VAL A 396 10.22 4.84 12.62
C VAL A 396 9.63 4.41 13.96
N LEU A 397 9.51 3.10 14.21
CA LEU A 397 9.04 2.57 15.49
C LEU A 397 9.91 3.03 16.66
N SER A 398 11.24 3.03 16.49
CA SER A 398 12.21 3.49 17.49
C SER A 398 12.03 4.98 17.82
N LEU A 399 11.81 5.83 16.80
CA LEU A 399 11.51 7.26 16.97
C LEU A 399 10.19 7.49 17.72
N GLN A 400 9.13 6.75 17.35
CA GLN A 400 7.83 6.86 18.00
C GLN A 400 7.88 6.48 19.48
N LYS A 401 8.54 5.35 19.79
CA LYS A 401 8.62 4.82 21.14
C LYS A 401 9.70 5.50 21.99
N GLY A 402 10.64 6.23 21.36
CA GLY A 402 11.77 6.85 22.06
C GLY A 402 12.72 5.84 22.66
N VAL A 403 12.90 4.70 21.98
CA VAL A 403 13.65 3.55 22.46
C VAL A 403 14.48 3.02 21.30
N ILE A 404 15.74 2.69 21.57
CA ILE A 404 16.69 2.10 20.62
C ILE A 404 16.79 0.60 20.94
N PRO A 405 16.29 -0.29 20.06
CA PRO A 405 16.41 -1.73 20.25
C PRO A 405 17.87 -2.19 20.24
N ALA A 406 18.15 -3.27 20.98
CA ALA A 406 19.45 -3.93 20.95
C ALA A 406 19.86 -4.34 19.52
N ALA A 407 21.08 -3.99 19.11
CA ALA A 407 21.66 -4.39 17.83
C ALA A 407 22.27 -5.79 17.88
N LEU A 408 22.77 -6.20 19.05
CA LEU A 408 23.56 -7.42 19.26
C LEU A 408 22.90 -8.44 20.21
N ARG A 409 21.56 -8.49 20.25
CA ARG A 409 20.79 -9.30 21.23
C ARG A 409 21.16 -10.79 21.26
N HIS A 410 21.57 -11.37 20.13
CA HIS A 410 21.98 -12.78 20.00
C HIS A 410 23.47 -12.95 19.69
N SER A 411 24.28 -11.92 19.96
CA SER A 411 25.71 -11.98 19.75
C SER A 411 26.46 -11.98 21.08
N ASP A 412 27.03 -13.15 21.42
CA ASP A 412 27.98 -13.31 22.53
C ASP A 412 29.41 -12.93 22.10
N GLY A 413 29.61 -12.58 20.82
CA GLY A 413 30.90 -12.25 20.25
C GLY A 413 31.43 -10.90 20.74
N ALA A 414 32.75 -10.80 20.86
CA ALA A 414 33.43 -9.51 20.99
C ALA A 414 33.17 -8.64 19.76
N LEU A 415 33.19 -7.31 19.95
CA LEU A 415 33.18 -6.38 18.82
C LEU A 415 34.45 -6.59 17.97
N SER A 416 34.36 -6.27 16.68
CA SER A 416 35.51 -6.35 15.76
C SER A 416 36.67 -5.51 16.29
N ASP A 417 37.88 -6.08 16.28
CA ASP A 417 39.14 -5.42 16.63
C ASP A 417 39.73 -4.58 15.47
N VAL A 418 39.14 -4.69 14.28
CA VAL A 418 39.47 -3.86 13.11
C VAL A 418 38.96 -2.43 13.28
N ILE A 419 37.95 -2.23 14.13
CA ILE A 419 37.35 -0.93 14.43
C ILE A 419 37.91 -0.44 15.77
N ASP A 420 38.43 0.79 15.80
CA ASP A 420 38.87 1.43 17.05
C ASP A 420 37.67 2.06 17.79
N TRP A 421 36.93 1.23 18.51
CA TRP A 421 35.77 1.64 19.29
C TRP A 421 36.09 2.62 20.44
N ASN A 422 37.36 2.69 20.88
CA ASN A 422 37.76 3.63 21.94
C ASN A 422 38.00 5.03 21.39
N ALA A 423 38.37 5.15 20.12
CA ALA A 423 38.58 6.43 19.44
C ALA A 423 37.29 7.01 18.85
N ALA A 424 36.29 6.17 18.54
CA ALA A 424 35.02 6.61 17.96
C ALA A 424 33.96 6.86 19.07
N PRO A 425 33.28 8.02 19.12
CA PRO A 425 32.15 8.27 20.03
C PRO A 425 30.88 7.54 19.53
N ILE A 426 30.98 6.23 19.37
CA ILE A 426 29.97 5.33 18.80
C ILE A 426 29.70 4.18 19.78
N GLU A 427 28.44 3.85 19.97
CA GLU A 427 27.99 2.73 20.80
C GLU A 427 27.16 1.75 19.97
N VAL A 428 27.40 0.45 20.14
CA VAL A 428 26.57 -0.62 19.56
C VAL A 428 25.75 -1.26 20.69
N PRO A 429 24.45 -0.93 20.84
CA PRO A 429 23.67 -1.37 21.99
C PRO A 429 23.52 -2.90 22.03
N ARG A 430 23.96 -3.52 23.13
CA ARG A 430 23.72 -4.94 23.43
C ARG A 430 22.36 -5.18 24.09
N GLN A 431 21.83 -4.13 24.74
CA GLN A 431 20.52 -4.13 25.38
C GLN A 431 19.69 -2.99 24.81
N THR A 432 18.37 -3.16 24.82
CA THR A 432 17.44 -2.08 24.47
C THR A 432 17.62 -0.94 25.45
N MET A 433 17.73 0.29 24.95
CA MET A 433 17.97 1.50 25.76
C MET A 433 16.97 2.60 25.41
N PRO A 434 16.61 3.51 26.35
CA PRO A 434 15.87 4.71 26.00
C PRO A 434 16.72 5.61 25.08
N TRP A 435 16.03 6.44 24.29
CA TRP A 435 16.71 7.48 23.54
C TRP A 435 17.38 8.48 24.51
N PRO A 436 18.66 8.86 24.32
CA PRO A 436 19.33 9.74 25.26
C PRO A 436 18.61 11.09 25.44
N GLU A 437 18.30 11.46 26.69
CA GLU A 437 17.54 12.68 27.04
C GLU A 437 18.26 13.97 26.63
N ALA A 438 19.58 13.92 26.44
CA ALA A 438 20.39 15.06 26.03
C ALA A 438 20.06 15.57 24.61
N TYR A 439 19.37 14.77 23.79
CA TYR A 439 18.89 15.18 22.49
C TYR A 439 17.61 16.03 22.61
N SER A 440 17.68 17.30 22.21
CA SER A 440 16.50 18.18 22.17
C SER A 440 15.45 17.72 21.15
N ARG A 441 15.86 16.97 20.12
CA ARG A 441 15.01 16.27 19.16
C ARG A 441 15.63 14.94 18.80
N ARG A 442 14.78 13.93 18.59
CA ARG A 442 15.22 12.59 18.20
C ARG A 442 15.38 12.55 16.68
N CYS A 443 16.60 12.58 16.20
CA CYS A 443 16.92 12.41 14.78
C CYS A 443 17.68 11.09 14.56
N ALA A 444 17.26 10.35 13.54
CA ALA A 444 17.82 9.06 13.16
C ALA A 444 18.23 9.08 11.70
N ALA A 445 19.17 8.21 11.34
CA ALA A 445 19.51 7.96 9.95
C ALA A 445 19.49 6.47 9.61
N ILE A 446 19.43 6.16 8.32
CA ILE A 446 19.55 4.79 7.82
C ILE A 446 20.41 4.76 6.55
N SER A 447 21.26 3.74 6.46
CA SER A 447 22.11 3.47 5.29
C SER A 447 21.71 2.17 4.58
N ALA A 448 21.79 2.17 3.26
CA ALA A 448 21.73 0.95 2.46
C ALA A 448 22.71 1.04 1.27
N PHE A 449 23.55 0.04 1.12
CA PHE A 449 24.61 -0.01 0.10
C PHE A 449 24.38 -1.23 -0.80
N GLY A 450 24.17 -0.98 -2.09
CA GLY A 450 23.95 -1.99 -3.10
C GLY A 450 25.25 -2.65 -3.52
N LEU A 451 25.21 -3.97 -3.77
CA LEU A 451 26.37 -4.74 -4.23
C LEU A 451 26.97 -4.22 -5.54
N SER A 452 26.18 -3.52 -6.36
CA SER A 452 26.63 -2.86 -7.59
C SER A 452 27.38 -1.54 -7.36
N GLY A 453 27.41 -1.04 -6.12
CA GLY A 453 28.06 0.21 -5.71
C GLY A 453 27.11 1.39 -5.51
N THR A 454 25.78 1.24 -5.70
CA THR A 454 24.82 2.30 -5.42
C THR A 454 24.62 2.47 -3.92
N ASN A 455 24.84 3.67 -3.39
CA ASN A 455 24.61 3.96 -1.97
C ASN A 455 23.38 4.84 -1.79
N ALA A 456 22.65 4.62 -0.70
CA ALA A 456 21.53 5.45 -0.28
C ALA A 456 21.61 5.74 1.23
N HIS A 457 21.25 6.96 1.61
CA HIS A 457 21.17 7.39 3.01
C HIS A 457 19.94 8.28 3.21
N ALA A 458 19.23 8.10 4.33
CA ALA A 458 18.02 8.85 4.66
C ALA A 458 18.01 9.29 6.12
N ILE A 459 17.50 10.50 6.38
CA ILE A 459 17.44 11.12 7.70
C ILE A 459 15.98 11.37 8.09
N PHE A 460 15.62 10.89 9.27
CA PHE A 460 14.29 11.05 9.85
C PHE A 460 14.37 11.78 11.19
N GLU A 461 13.27 12.42 11.54
CA GLU A 461 13.03 13.04 12.84
C GLU A 461 11.78 12.43 13.46
N ALA A 462 11.75 12.34 14.79
CA ALA A 462 10.53 12.02 15.51
C ALA A 462 9.39 12.98 15.10
N PRO A 463 8.13 12.51 15.14
CA PRO A 463 7.00 13.37 14.82
C PRO A 463 6.98 14.57 15.77
N PRO A 464 6.45 15.73 15.32
CA PRO A 464 6.22 16.86 16.20
C PRO A 464 5.47 16.39 17.44
N ALA A 465 5.88 16.85 18.63
CA ALA A 465 5.10 16.57 19.84
C ALA A 465 3.67 17.02 19.59
N ASN A 466 2.68 16.19 19.94
CA ASN A 466 1.27 16.59 19.93
C ASN A 466 1.07 17.65 21.01
N THR A 467 1.46 18.89 20.72
CA THR A 467 1.26 20.05 21.59
C THR A 467 -0.19 20.53 21.56
N ASP A 468 -0.94 20.11 20.54
CA ASP A 468 -2.35 20.46 20.34
C ASP A 468 -3.25 19.22 20.44
N ALA A 469 -3.21 18.52 21.58
CA ALA A 469 -4.46 17.91 22.04
C ALA A 469 -5.41 19.08 22.32
N LEU A 470 -6.19 19.48 21.30
CA LEU A 470 -7.22 20.50 21.47
C LEU A 470 -8.06 20.15 22.70
N PRO A 471 -8.48 21.15 23.49
CA PRO A 471 -9.29 20.91 24.67
C PRO A 471 -10.49 20.05 24.29
N GLU A 472 -10.72 19.01 25.10
CA GLU A 472 -11.83 18.08 25.02
C GLU A 472 -13.09 18.77 24.52
N ALA A 473 -13.75 18.22 23.50
CA ALA A 473 -15.16 18.50 23.34
C ALA A 473 -15.84 18.01 24.63
N ALA A 474 -16.11 18.94 25.54
CA ALA A 474 -16.78 18.70 26.80
C ALA A 474 -18.20 18.23 26.49
N GLY A 475 -18.41 16.91 26.39
CA GLY A 475 -19.70 16.29 26.16
C GLY A 475 -19.60 14.90 25.52
N SER A 476 -20.52 14.01 25.90
CA SER A 476 -20.74 12.71 25.26
C SER A 476 -21.42 12.90 23.89
N VAL A 477 -20.67 13.42 22.91
CA VAL A 477 -21.16 13.62 21.55
C VAL A 477 -21.27 12.27 20.85
N SER A 478 -22.38 12.02 20.14
CA SER A 478 -22.54 10.79 19.37
C SER A 478 -21.56 10.70 18.22
N GLU A 479 -21.06 9.49 18.02
CA GLU A 479 -20.18 9.11 16.92
C GLU A 479 -20.81 7.97 16.10
N LEU A 480 -20.42 7.93 14.83
CA LEU A 480 -20.77 6.89 13.87
C LEU A 480 -19.52 6.07 13.57
N VAL A 481 -19.55 4.78 13.89
CA VAL A 481 -18.52 3.81 13.54
C VAL A 481 -19.07 2.86 12.48
N VAL A 482 -18.29 2.63 11.43
CA VAL A 482 -18.68 1.75 10.32
C VAL A 482 -17.66 0.62 10.16
N ALA A 483 -18.10 -0.51 9.63
CA ALA A 483 -17.20 -1.53 9.13
C ALA A 483 -17.76 -2.12 7.83
N SER A 484 -16.87 -2.59 6.95
CA SER A 484 -17.29 -3.30 5.75
C SER A 484 -16.31 -4.35 5.30
N ALA A 485 -16.81 -5.43 4.70
CA ALA A 485 -16.00 -6.48 4.12
C ALA A 485 -16.62 -7.05 2.83
N ARG A 486 -15.91 -7.95 2.16
CA ARG A 486 -16.42 -8.63 0.96
C ARG A 486 -17.40 -9.76 1.25
N ASP A 487 -17.39 -10.28 2.47
CA ASP A 487 -18.26 -11.37 2.92
C ASP A 487 -18.60 -11.20 4.42
N ALA A 488 -19.62 -11.92 4.87
CA ALA A 488 -20.13 -11.83 6.24
C ALA A 488 -19.14 -12.31 7.32
N LYS A 489 -18.31 -13.33 7.01
CA LYS A 489 -17.32 -13.85 7.96
C LYS A 489 -16.25 -12.80 8.23
N THR A 490 -15.73 -12.20 7.16
CA THR A 490 -14.72 -11.14 7.21
C THR A 490 -15.28 -9.87 7.86
N LEU A 491 -16.56 -9.54 7.63
CA LEU A 491 -17.23 -8.43 8.31
C LEU A 491 -17.27 -8.63 9.82
N THR A 492 -17.62 -9.85 10.27
CA THR A 492 -17.64 -10.21 11.70
C THR A 492 -16.26 -10.03 12.33
N GLN A 493 -15.20 -10.46 11.63
CA GLN A 493 -13.82 -10.29 12.10
C GLN A 493 -13.43 -8.81 12.22
N GLN A 494 -13.74 -7.98 11.21
CA GLN A 494 -13.47 -6.55 11.27
C GLN A 494 -14.27 -5.82 12.36
N ALA A 495 -15.54 -6.16 12.54
CA ALA A 495 -16.38 -5.60 13.60
C ALA A 495 -15.78 -5.90 14.98
N ARG A 496 -15.32 -7.15 15.20
CA ARG A 496 -14.63 -7.56 16.42
C ARG A 496 -13.29 -6.82 16.63
N GLN A 497 -12.45 -6.74 15.60
CA GLN A 497 -11.18 -5.99 15.69
C GLN A 497 -11.41 -4.52 16.03
N THR A 498 -12.44 -3.91 15.46
CA THR A 498 -12.83 -2.52 15.74
C THR A 498 -13.35 -2.38 17.17
N ALA A 499 -14.19 -3.31 17.63
CA ALA A 499 -14.69 -3.34 19.01
C ALA A 499 -13.55 -3.51 20.03
N GLU A 500 -12.60 -4.40 19.78
CA GLU A 500 -11.39 -4.59 20.60
C GLU A 500 -10.55 -3.31 20.65
N ARG A 501 -10.37 -2.62 19.50
CA ARG A 501 -9.66 -1.33 19.46
C ARG A 501 -10.39 -0.26 20.26
N LEU A 502 -11.71 -0.12 20.12
CA LEU A 502 -12.53 0.83 20.87
C LEU A 502 -12.40 0.63 22.39
N ARG A 503 -12.37 -0.63 22.84
CA ARG A 503 -12.14 -0.95 24.27
C ARG A 503 -10.74 -0.56 24.73
N ALA A 504 -9.72 -0.83 23.91
CA ALA A 504 -8.34 -0.54 24.23
C ALA A 504 -8.06 0.97 24.35
N VAL A 505 -8.64 1.79 23.47
CA VAL A 505 -8.44 3.25 23.48
C VAL A 505 -9.42 3.98 24.40
N GLY A 506 -10.54 3.35 24.75
CA GLY A 506 -11.60 3.92 25.58
C GLY A 506 -12.25 5.16 24.97
N GLN A 507 -12.95 5.94 25.80
CA GLN A 507 -13.69 7.12 25.34
C GLN A 507 -12.79 8.17 24.67
N LYS A 508 -11.52 8.26 25.09
CA LYS A 508 -10.55 9.23 24.55
C LYS A 508 -10.20 8.97 23.08
N GLY A 509 -10.23 7.71 22.64
CA GLY A 509 -9.92 7.35 21.25
C GLY A 509 -11.13 7.13 20.36
N LEU A 510 -12.36 7.23 20.89
CA LEU A 510 -13.59 6.97 20.13
C LEU A 510 -13.65 7.82 18.84
N GLY A 511 -13.39 9.11 18.93
CA GLY A 511 -13.42 10.02 17.78
C GLY A 511 -12.40 9.63 16.69
N SER A 512 -11.19 9.24 17.09
CA SER A 512 -10.15 8.77 16.15
C SER A 512 -10.54 7.46 15.46
N VAL A 513 -11.11 6.49 16.19
CA VAL A 513 -11.58 5.24 15.59
C VAL A 513 -12.78 5.47 14.67
N ALA A 514 -13.75 6.29 15.07
CA ALA A 514 -14.90 6.68 14.26
C ALA A 514 -14.47 7.43 12.99
N HIS A 515 -13.45 8.29 13.08
CA HIS A 515 -12.87 8.96 11.93
C HIS A 515 -12.18 7.97 10.98
N THR A 516 -11.30 7.09 11.50
CA THR A 516 -10.58 6.12 10.68
C THR A 516 -11.51 5.15 9.96
N THR A 517 -12.55 4.66 10.65
CA THR A 517 -13.51 3.72 10.03
C THR A 517 -14.32 4.37 8.93
N ARG A 518 -14.73 5.63 9.10
CA ARG A 518 -15.53 6.36 8.11
C ARG A 518 -14.74 6.81 6.88
N CYS A 519 -13.53 7.36 7.08
CA CYS A 519 -12.78 8.01 6.01
C CYS A 519 -11.58 7.17 5.52
N GLY A 520 -11.07 6.30 6.38
CA GLY A 520 -9.84 5.53 6.15
C GLY A 520 -10.04 4.09 5.71
N ARG A 521 -11.27 3.69 5.35
CA ARG A 521 -11.59 2.34 4.88
C ARG A 521 -12.36 2.39 3.56
N ALA A 522 -12.10 1.40 2.71
CA ALA A 522 -12.86 1.23 1.49
C ALA A 522 -14.26 0.69 1.83
N PRO A 523 -15.34 1.28 1.29
CA PRO A 523 -16.70 0.77 1.51
C PRO A 523 -16.93 -0.49 0.66
N LEU A 524 -17.01 -1.66 1.31
CA LEU A 524 -17.19 -2.97 0.66
C LEU A 524 -18.65 -3.46 0.73
N ALA A 525 -18.94 -4.63 0.16
CA ALA A 525 -20.31 -5.11 -0.09
C ALA A 525 -21.11 -5.49 1.17
N PHE A 526 -20.46 -6.02 2.20
CA PHE A 526 -21.11 -6.32 3.49
C PHE A 526 -20.79 -5.18 4.43
N ARG A 527 -21.80 -4.55 5.02
CA ARG A 527 -21.65 -3.29 5.77
C ARG A 527 -22.38 -3.36 7.10
N VAL A 528 -21.82 -2.68 8.08
CA VAL A 528 -22.46 -2.41 9.37
C VAL A 528 -22.14 -0.99 9.80
N ALA A 529 -23.11 -0.31 10.40
CA ALA A 529 -22.97 1.04 10.93
C ALA A 529 -23.61 1.15 12.31
N VAL A 530 -22.88 1.72 13.27
CA VAL A 530 -23.32 1.84 14.66
C VAL A 530 -23.16 3.28 15.13
N VAL A 531 -24.23 3.81 15.72
CA VAL A 531 -24.25 5.12 16.37
C VAL A 531 -24.33 4.95 17.89
N GLY A 532 -23.53 5.74 18.60
CA GLY A 532 -23.56 5.80 20.06
C GLY A 532 -22.68 6.89 20.64
N THR A 533 -22.78 7.09 21.95
CA THR A 533 -22.02 8.13 22.68
C THR A 533 -20.87 7.56 23.50
N SER A 534 -20.80 6.23 23.67
CA SER A 534 -19.73 5.58 24.44
C SER A 534 -19.01 4.50 23.65
N ALA A 535 -17.69 4.42 23.82
CA ALA A 535 -16.85 3.41 23.18
C ALA A 535 -17.31 1.97 23.50
N GLN A 536 -17.76 1.74 24.75
CA GLN A 536 -18.23 0.42 25.21
C GLN A 536 -19.56 0.01 24.57
N ASP A 537 -20.52 0.93 24.48
CA ASP A 537 -21.82 0.70 23.83
C ASP A 537 -21.65 0.43 22.34
N ILE A 538 -20.83 1.22 21.65
CA ILE A 538 -20.55 1.02 20.22
C ILE A 538 -19.83 -0.32 20.00
N ALA A 539 -18.84 -0.66 20.82
CA ALA A 539 -18.14 -1.95 20.72
C ALA A 539 -19.10 -3.14 20.88
N HIS A 540 -20.03 -3.07 21.85
CA HIS A 540 -21.04 -4.11 22.05
C HIS A 540 -21.99 -4.21 20.85
N LYS A 541 -22.54 -3.08 20.39
CA LYS A 541 -23.42 -3.03 19.23
C LYS A 541 -22.76 -3.60 17.97
N LEU A 542 -21.50 -3.27 17.70
CA LEU A 542 -20.74 -3.80 16.56
C LEU A 542 -20.63 -5.33 16.58
N GLU A 543 -20.39 -5.92 17.75
CA GLU A 543 -20.28 -7.38 17.88
C GLU A 543 -21.63 -8.11 17.77
N THR A 544 -22.71 -7.44 18.17
CA THR A 544 -24.08 -8.00 18.12
C THR A 544 -24.82 -7.72 16.82
N ALA A 545 -24.29 -6.82 15.98
CA ALA A 545 -24.95 -6.40 14.76
C ALA A 545 -25.07 -7.58 13.77
N SER A 546 -26.24 -7.70 13.16
CA SER A 546 -26.47 -8.70 12.11
C SER A 546 -25.71 -8.32 10.85
N CYS A 547 -24.91 -9.23 10.31
CA CYS A 547 -24.27 -9.05 9.01
C CYS A 547 -25.33 -9.05 7.90
N GLN A 548 -25.42 -7.97 7.14
CA GLN A 548 -26.27 -7.89 5.95
C GLN A 548 -25.40 -7.59 4.73
N ASN A 549 -25.69 -8.27 3.62
CA ASN A 549 -25.15 -7.87 2.33
C ASN A 549 -25.86 -6.57 1.95
N SER A 550 -25.11 -5.48 1.76
CA SER A 550 -25.70 -4.28 1.15
C SER A 550 -26.08 -4.70 -0.27
N GLY A 551 -27.39 -4.75 -0.55
CA GLY A 551 -27.89 -5.10 -1.87
C GLY A 551 -27.42 -4.09 -2.92
N THR A 552 -28.13 -3.99 -4.05
CA THR A 552 -27.82 -2.94 -5.03
C THR A 552 -27.94 -1.56 -4.36
N ALA A 553 -26.84 -0.79 -4.37
CA ALA A 553 -26.81 0.54 -3.80
C ALA A 553 -27.98 1.40 -4.34
N PRO A 554 -28.62 2.25 -3.51
CA PRO A 554 -29.75 3.05 -3.93
C PRO A 554 -29.39 3.89 -5.16
N SER A 555 -30.05 3.61 -6.29
CA SER A 555 -29.78 4.29 -7.57
C SER A 555 -30.23 5.75 -7.58
N ARG A 556 -31.15 6.13 -6.68
CA ARG A 556 -31.66 7.50 -6.50
C ARG A 556 -31.89 7.81 -5.03
N ILE A 557 -31.10 8.73 -4.49
CA ILE A 557 -31.33 9.37 -3.19
C ILE A 557 -31.88 10.77 -3.45
N ARG A 558 -33.08 11.08 -2.95
CA ARG A 558 -33.76 12.36 -3.23
C ARG A 558 -34.02 13.14 -1.95
N LEU A 559 -33.76 14.44 -2.00
CA LEU A 559 -34.14 15.41 -0.97
C LEU A 559 -35.40 16.13 -1.43
N SER A 560 -36.51 15.92 -0.74
CA SER A 560 -37.75 16.66 -0.92
C SER A 560 -37.79 17.80 0.10
N VAL A 561 -37.97 19.03 -0.38
CA VAL A 561 -38.04 20.24 0.48
C VAL A 561 -39.41 20.89 0.29
N GLY A 562 -40.15 21.03 1.39
CA GLY A 562 -41.44 21.70 1.46
C GLY A 562 -41.34 23.23 1.40
N ALA A 563 -42.49 23.91 1.35
CA ALA A 563 -42.57 25.35 1.12
C ALA A 563 -42.19 26.24 2.33
N ASP A 564 -41.99 25.69 3.52
CA ASP A 564 -41.69 26.48 4.73
C ASP A 564 -40.20 26.87 4.80
N THR A 565 -39.92 28.09 4.31
CA THR A 565 -38.56 28.64 4.28
C THR A 565 -37.91 28.85 5.65
N ALA A 566 -38.67 29.04 6.75
CA ALA A 566 -38.09 29.30 8.07
C ALA A 566 -37.57 28.02 8.73
N GLU A 567 -38.28 26.91 8.54
CA GLU A 567 -37.89 25.59 9.01
C GLU A 567 -36.59 25.10 8.34
N VAL A 568 -36.47 25.34 7.02
CA VAL A 568 -35.29 24.96 6.23
C VAL A 568 -34.04 25.75 6.66
N GLN A 569 -34.15 27.06 6.89
CA GLN A 569 -33.02 27.85 7.39
C GLN A 569 -32.55 27.35 8.77
N THR A 570 -33.49 27.07 9.68
CA THR A 570 -33.17 26.54 11.01
C THR A 570 -32.46 25.18 10.93
N LEU A 571 -32.84 24.33 9.97
CA LEU A 571 -32.18 23.06 9.72
C LEU A 571 -30.75 23.24 9.19
N ILE A 572 -30.54 24.17 8.25
CA ILE A 572 -29.20 24.51 7.74
C ILE A 572 -28.30 24.97 8.88
N ASP A 573 -28.79 25.90 9.71
CA ASP A 573 -28.04 26.44 10.85
C ASP A 573 -27.72 25.33 11.87
N GLY A 574 -28.69 24.45 12.14
CA GLY A 574 -28.51 23.28 13.01
C GLY A 574 -27.50 22.27 12.48
N ILE A 575 -27.49 22.00 11.16
CA ILE A 575 -26.50 21.12 10.52
C ILE A 575 -25.10 21.72 10.63
N CYS A 576 -24.95 23.02 10.34
CA CYS A 576 -23.67 23.71 10.42
C CYS A 576 -23.16 23.77 11.88
N ALA A 577 -24.06 23.92 12.86
CA ALA A 577 -23.71 23.83 14.27
C ALA A 577 -23.28 22.40 14.68
N ALA A 578 -23.97 21.37 14.18
CA ALA A 578 -23.66 19.97 14.47
C ALA A 578 -22.37 19.48 13.79
N PHE A 579 -22.05 20.04 12.61
CA PHE A 579 -20.88 19.70 11.80
C PHE A 579 -20.23 20.97 11.22
N PRO A 580 -19.38 21.67 12.01
CA PRO A 580 -18.79 22.96 11.62
C PRO A 580 -17.88 22.91 10.38
N ALA A 581 -17.46 21.72 9.96
CA ALA A 581 -16.66 21.52 8.75
C ALA A 581 -17.48 21.62 7.45
N LEU A 582 -18.82 21.56 7.53
CA LEU A 582 -19.69 21.73 6.39
C LEU A 582 -19.75 23.22 6.00
N ILE A 583 -19.24 23.53 4.81
CA ILE A 583 -19.23 24.89 4.28
C ILE A 583 -20.54 25.15 3.54
N THR A 584 -21.24 26.23 3.91
CA THR A 584 -22.33 26.78 3.11
C THR A 584 -21.76 27.68 2.02
N ASN A 585 -22.20 27.48 0.78
CA ASN A 585 -21.86 28.40 -0.31
C ASN A 585 -22.82 29.60 -0.27
N SER A 586 -22.30 30.77 0.12
CA SER A 586 -23.08 32.01 0.24
C SER A 586 -23.63 32.54 -1.08
N ASP A 587 -23.18 32.01 -2.23
CA ASP A 587 -23.59 32.48 -3.56
C ASP A 587 -24.95 31.94 -4.00
N GLN A 588 -25.55 30.99 -3.27
CA GLN A 588 -26.86 30.45 -3.60
C GLN A 588 -28.01 31.25 -2.96
N ARG A 589 -28.94 31.73 -3.79
CA ARG A 589 -30.08 32.56 -3.35
C ARG A 589 -31.28 31.77 -2.82
N ASP A 590 -31.31 30.45 -3.02
CA ASP A 590 -32.43 29.57 -2.64
C ASP A 590 -32.02 28.56 -1.55
N LEU A 591 -32.84 28.44 -0.50
CA LEU A 591 -32.55 27.63 0.69
C LEU A 591 -32.53 26.12 0.41
N ALA A 592 -33.41 25.64 -0.47
CA ALA A 592 -33.44 24.22 -0.84
C ALA A 592 -32.13 23.81 -1.54
N SER A 593 -31.61 24.70 -2.38
CA SER A 593 -30.33 24.53 -3.06
C SER A 593 -29.14 24.60 -2.09
N GLN A 594 -29.17 25.51 -1.10
CA GLN A 594 -28.15 25.55 -0.04
C GLN A 594 -28.13 24.25 0.79
N LEU A 595 -29.28 23.76 1.24
CA LEU A 595 -29.38 22.50 2.00
C LEU A 595 -28.91 21.31 1.17
N HIS A 596 -29.30 21.27 -0.11
CA HIS A 596 -28.81 20.27 -1.06
C HIS A 596 -27.29 20.32 -1.19
N SER A 597 -26.68 21.51 -1.25
CA SER A 597 -25.24 21.66 -1.29
C SER A 597 -24.58 21.10 -0.03
N VAL A 598 -25.13 21.39 1.16
CA VAL A 598 -24.59 20.92 2.45
C VAL A 598 -24.61 19.39 2.54
N LEU A 599 -25.76 18.77 2.30
CA LEU A 599 -25.89 17.31 2.35
C LEU A 599 -25.22 16.61 1.16
N GLY A 600 -25.13 17.29 0.01
CA GLY A 600 -24.47 16.79 -1.21
C GLY A 600 -22.97 16.55 -1.03
N TRP A 601 -22.32 17.26 -0.11
CA TRP A 601 -20.93 16.96 0.28
C TRP A 601 -20.76 15.57 0.87
N VAL A 602 -21.75 15.09 1.64
CA VAL A 602 -21.75 13.76 2.28
C VAL A 602 -22.40 12.71 1.36
N ILE A 603 -23.38 13.11 0.55
CA ILE A 603 -24.17 12.25 -0.33
C ILE A 603 -23.99 12.74 -1.78
N PRO A 604 -22.92 12.34 -2.50
CA PRO A 604 -22.58 12.89 -3.81
C PRO A 604 -23.66 12.71 -4.89
N ARG A 605 -24.53 11.70 -4.75
CA ARG A 605 -25.63 11.39 -5.68
C ARG A 605 -27.00 11.87 -5.19
N LEU A 606 -27.03 12.76 -4.18
CA LEU A 606 -28.27 13.38 -3.73
C LEU A 606 -28.89 14.17 -4.89
N ARG A 607 -30.21 14.10 -5.05
CA ARG A 607 -30.95 14.92 -6.02
C ARG A 607 -32.00 15.74 -5.31
N LEU A 608 -32.08 17.02 -5.62
CA LEU A 608 -33.15 17.87 -5.11
C LEU A 608 -34.46 17.61 -5.88
N GLN A 609 -35.58 17.51 -5.18
CA GLN A 609 -36.93 17.43 -5.71
C GLN A 609 -37.83 18.42 -4.96
N ARG A 610 -38.83 19.00 -5.65
CA ARG A 610 -39.83 19.87 -5.02
C ARG A 610 -40.86 19.02 -4.28
N GLY A 611 -41.05 19.31 -2.99
CA GLY A 611 -42.04 18.63 -2.14
C GLY A 611 -43.33 19.44 -2.02
N ASP A 612 -44.46 18.75 -2.03
CA ASP A 612 -45.79 19.35 -1.81
C ASP A 612 -46.19 19.40 -0.33
N ALA A 613 -45.53 18.61 0.52
CA ALA A 613 -45.74 18.55 1.97
C ALA A 613 -44.75 19.46 2.73
N PRO A 614 -45.12 20.01 3.90
CA PRO A 614 -44.20 20.77 4.76
C PRO A 614 -43.06 19.88 5.30
N GLY A 615 -41.91 20.49 5.58
CA GLY A 615 -40.72 19.81 6.11
C GLY A 615 -39.69 19.40 5.04
N VAL A 616 -38.66 18.67 5.49
CA VAL A 616 -37.59 18.14 4.64
C VAL A 616 -37.54 16.62 4.76
N THR A 617 -37.69 15.90 3.65
CA THR A 617 -37.70 14.42 3.65
C THR A 617 -36.64 13.87 2.70
N LEU A 618 -35.84 12.92 3.19
CA LEU A 618 -34.87 12.18 2.38
C LEU A 618 -35.47 10.83 1.98
N HIS A 619 -35.48 10.54 0.69
CA HIS A 619 -36.05 9.32 0.11
C HIS A 619 -34.96 8.48 -0.55
N TRP A 620 -34.95 7.18 -0.28
CA TRP A 620 -34.11 6.20 -0.97
C TRP A 620 -34.79 4.82 -0.94
N ASN A 621 -34.74 4.08 -2.04
CA ASN A 621 -35.49 2.83 -2.21
C ASN A 621 -36.97 3.05 -1.82
N ASP A 622 -37.52 2.19 -0.94
CA ASP A 622 -38.87 2.32 -0.36
C ASP A 622 -38.88 3.04 1.01
N SER A 623 -37.75 3.63 1.41
CA SER A 623 -37.58 4.33 2.69
C SER A 623 -37.70 5.84 2.54
N ALA A 624 -38.26 6.49 3.55
CA ALA A 624 -38.33 7.93 3.66
C ALA A 624 -38.12 8.35 5.12
N VAL A 625 -37.27 9.35 5.35
CA VAL A 625 -37.02 9.91 6.69
C VAL A 625 -37.19 11.42 6.61
N THR A 626 -38.09 11.95 7.43
CA THR A 626 -38.24 13.40 7.62
C THR A 626 -37.18 13.88 8.60
N LEU A 627 -36.45 14.92 8.21
CA LEU A 627 -35.44 15.58 9.04
C LEU A 627 -36.13 16.54 10.00
N GLU A 628 -35.95 16.32 11.29
CA GLU A 628 -36.51 17.17 12.34
C GLU A 628 -35.41 18.02 12.99
N ASN A 629 -35.75 19.28 13.29
CA ASN A 629 -34.88 20.19 14.04
C ASN A 629 -34.90 19.86 15.55
N GLY A 630 -33.77 20.04 16.24
CA GLY A 630 -33.71 19.92 17.70
C GLY A 630 -32.34 19.53 18.26
N VAL A 631 -32.28 19.34 19.58
CA VAL A 631 -31.05 18.98 20.31
C VAL A 631 -30.48 17.62 19.84
N ALA A 632 -31.32 16.73 19.32
CA ALA A 632 -30.94 15.41 18.80
C ALA A 632 -30.63 15.38 17.29
N LEU A 633 -30.57 16.54 16.60
CA LEU A 633 -30.37 16.61 15.14
C LEU A 633 -29.11 15.86 14.69
N ARG A 634 -28.02 15.96 15.45
CA ARG A 634 -26.78 15.23 15.15
C ARG A 634 -27.00 13.71 15.15
N ASP A 635 -27.67 13.18 16.17
CA ASP A 635 -27.92 11.74 16.32
C ASP A 635 -28.83 11.21 15.22
N ASN A 636 -29.86 12.00 14.86
CA ASN A 636 -30.76 11.70 13.74
C ASN A 636 -29.99 11.65 12.41
N LEU A 637 -29.10 12.60 12.14
CA LEU A 637 -28.28 12.63 10.92
C LEU A 637 -27.27 11.48 10.87
N LEU A 638 -26.59 11.18 11.98
CA LEU A 638 -25.68 10.04 12.04
C LEU A 638 -26.42 8.72 11.83
N SER A 639 -27.62 8.58 12.38
CA SER A 639 -28.48 7.40 12.17
C SER A 639 -28.95 7.30 10.73
N LEU A 640 -29.28 8.42 10.08
CA LEU A 640 -29.60 8.44 8.65
C LEU A 640 -28.40 8.01 7.80
N PHE A 641 -27.21 8.53 8.08
CA PHE A 641 -26.00 8.13 7.37
C PHE A 641 -25.66 6.66 7.59
N ALA A 642 -25.90 6.12 8.79
CA ALA A 642 -25.77 4.69 9.07
C ALA A 642 -26.68 3.85 8.16
N GLN A 643 -27.97 4.20 8.08
CA GLN A 643 -28.94 3.50 7.23
C GLN A 643 -28.59 3.58 5.75
N LEU A 644 -28.19 4.74 5.26
CA LEU A 644 -27.75 4.91 3.87
C LEU A 644 -26.49 4.10 3.57
N TYR A 645 -25.52 4.09 4.49
CA TYR A 645 -24.29 3.33 4.35
C TYR A 645 -24.58 1.83 4.25
N GLU A 646 -25.42 1.29 5.16
CA GLU A 646 -25.84 -0.11 5.17
C GLU A 646 -26.67 -0.48 3.93
N ALA A 647 -27.45 0.46 3.39
CA ALA A 647 -28.15 0.30 2.12
C ALA A 647 -27.21 0.31 0.89
N GLY A 648 -25.90 0.50 1.08
CA GLY A 648 -24.91 0.47 0.00
C GLY A 648 -24.58 1.85 -0.60
N ALA A 649 -25.12 2.95 -0.06
CA ALA A 649 -24.82 4.28 -0.56
C ALA A 649 -23.33 4.60 -0.40
N ASP A 650 -22.74 5.26 -1.40
CA ASP A 650 -21.36 5.75 -1.31
C ASP A 650 -21.35 7.13 -0.65
N LEU A 651 -21.01 7.17 0.65
CA LEU A 651 -21.01 8.38 1.46
C LEU A 651 -19.59 8.95 1.59
N ARG A 652 -19.47 10.28 1.56
CA ARG A 652 -18.22 11.03 1.72
C ARG A 652 -18.15 11.60 3.14
N PHE A 653 -17.64 10.79 4.06
CA PHE A 653 -17.57 11.16 5.48
C PHE A 653 -16.49 12.20 5.81
N ASP A 654 -15.59 12.51 4.88
CA ASP A 654 -14.56 13.54 5.06
C ASP A 654 -15.15 14.90 5.46
N ALA A 655 -16.36 15.19 4.97
CA ALA A 655 -17.11 16.40 5.28
C ALA A 655 -17.67 16.45 6.71
N LEU A 656 -17.74 15.29 7.41
CA LEU A 656 -18.16 15.18 8.81
C LEU A 656 -16.98 15.23 9.79
N ARG A 657 -15.76 15.46 9.30
CA ARG A 657 -14.55 15.46 10.13
C ARG A 657 -14.63 16.55 11.21
N ALA A 658 -14.46 16.14 12.46
CA ALA A 658 -14.20 17.07 13.54
C ALA A 658 -12.77 17.65 13.38
N ILE A 659 -12.66 18.98 13.45
CA ILE A 659 -11.38 19.68 13.35
C ILE A 659 -10.45 19.18 14.46
N GLY A 660 -9.22 18.79 14.08
CA GLY A 660 -8.20 18.32 15.02
C GLY A 660 -8.26 16.83 15.40
N VAL A 661 -9.21 16.05 14.86
CA VAL A 661 -9.18 14.59 15.01
C VAL A 661 -8.16 14.00 14.03
N THR A 662 -7.28 13.16 14.57
CA THR A 662 -6.27 12.41 13.81
C THR A 662 -6.73 10.96 13.65
N ALA A 663 -6.49 10.35 12.48
CA ALA A 663 -6.80 8.94 12.28
C ALA A 663 -5.99 8.04 13.22
N ASP A 664 -6.65 7.00 13.73
CA ASP A 664 -6.05 5.94 14.53
C ASP A 664 -5.23 4.96 13.67
N ALA A 665 -3.90 5.11 13.67
CA ALA A 665 -2.96 4.22 13.00
C ALA A 665 -2.89 2.80 13.58
N GLY A 666 -3.42 2.60 14.80
CA GLY A 666 -3.46 1.31 15.50
C GLY A 666 -4.74 0.51 15.28
N LEU A 667 -5.69 1.02 14.49
CA LEU A 667 -6.86 0.23 14.08
C LEU A 667 -6.42 -0.89 13.12
N GLY A 668 -6.93 -2.10 13.35
CA GLY A 668 -6.65 -3.26 12.50
C GLY A 668 -6.93 -2.99 11.00
N THR A 669 -6.17 -3.68 10.15
CA THR A 669 -6.34 -3.63 8.69
C THR A 669 -7.19 -4.80 8.20
N TYR A 670 -7.59 -4.76 6.94
CA TYR A 670 -8.39 -5.80 6.30
C TYR A 670 -7.78 -7.20 6.51
N PRO A 671 -8.54 -8.18 7.04
CA PRO A 671 -8.05 -9.54 7.23
C PRO A 671 -8.23 -10.34 5.93
N PHE A 672 -7.23 -10.27 5.05
CA PHE A 672 -7.20 -11.00 3.78
C PHE A 672 -7.39 -12.51 3.96
N ALA A 673 -8.07 -13.16 3.01
CA ALA A 673 -8.15 -14.61 2.97
C ALA A 673 -6.78 -15.22 2.65
N ALA A 674 -6.40 -16.27 3.38
CA ALA A 674 -5.19 -17.03 3.12
C ALA A 674 -5.50 -18.22 2.17
N GLU A 675 -5.69 -17.93 0.89
CA GLU A 675 -5.90 -18.95 -0.15
C GLU A 675 -4.59 -19.24 -0.88
N ARG A 676 -4.29 -20.53 -1.12
CA ARG A 676 -3.05 -20.95 -1.77
C ARG A 676 -3.10 -20.73 -3.29
N PHE A 677 -2.08 -20.06 -3.83
CA PHE A 677 -1.82 -19.90 -5.27
C PHE A 677 -0.36 -20.24 -5.57
N TRP A 678 -0.12 -21.26 -6.39
CA TRP A 678 1.24 -21.68 -6.74
C TRP A 678 1.27 -22.42 -8.08
N ILE A 679 2.35 -22.25 -8.86
CA ILE A 679 2.58 -22.87 -10.18
C ILE A 679 2.77 -24.39 -10.16
N GLU A 680 2.85 -25.01 -8.98
CA GLU A 680 2.99 -26.46 -8.82
C GLU A 680 1.89 -26.96 -7.87
N GLU A 681 1.33 -28.12 -8.21
CA GLU A 681 0.47 -28.89 -7.32
C GLU A 681 1.28 -29.34 -6.08
N PRO A 682 0.67 -29.41 -4.88
CA PRO A 682 1.33 -29.97 -3.72
C PRO A 682 1.84 -31.37 -4.04
N ASN A 683 3.07 -31.72 -3.65
CA ASN A 683 3.66 -33.05 -3.88
C ASN A 683 2.69 -34.16 -3.44
N VAL A 684 1.93 -34.72 -4.39
CA VAL A 684 1.32 -36.03 -4.26
C VAL A 684 2.45 -37.00 -4.51
N ILE A 685 2.79 -37.81 -3.50
CA ILE A 685 3.69 -38.95 -3.65
C ILE A 685 3.18 -39.76 -4.85
N ASP A 686 4.01 -39.92 -5.88
CA ASP A 686 3.73 -40.70 -7.08
C ASP A 686 3.12 -42.06 -6.72
N LEU A 687 1.81 -42.21 -6.91
CA LEU A 687 1.18 -43.52 -7.03
C LEU A 687 1.13 -43.89 -8.51
N PRO A 688 1.46 -45.14 -8.89
CA PRO A 688 1.56 -45.54 -10.28
C PRO A 688 0.21 -45.42 -10.98
N ILE A 689 0.19 -44.68 -12.09
CA ILE A 689 -0.95 -44.48 -12.96
C ILE A 689 -1.43 -45.84 -13.50
N ALA A 690 -2.65 -46.21 -13.16
CA ALA A 690 -3.37 -47.32 -13.79
C ALA A 690 -3.95 -46.88 -15.14
N ALA A 691 -3.98 -47.83 -16.07
CA ALA A 691 -4.23 -47.67 -17.50
C ALA A 691 -5.53 -46.97 -17.91
N GLU A 692 -5.46 -46.35 -19.09
CA GLU A 692 -6.53 -45.66 -19.83
C GLU A 692 -7.79 -46.52 -20.02
N VAL A 693 -8.96 -45.88 -19.88
CA VAL A 693 -10.27 -46.39 -20.30
C VAL A 693 -10.71 -45.60 -21.54
N PRO A 694 -11.17 -46.23 -22.64
CA PRO A 694 -11.57 -45.50 -23.85
C PRO A 694 -12.92 -44.79 -23.67
N LEU A 695 -12.98 -43.52 -24.08
CA LEU A 695 -14.23 -42.75 -24.17
C LEU A 695 -15.03 -43.15 -25.42
N ALA A 696 -16.31 -43.44 -25.21
CA ALA A 696 -17.28 -43.72 -26.26
C ALA A 696 -17.64 -42.45 -27.05
N GLN A 697 -17.87 -42.63 -28.35
CA GLN A 697 -18.33 -41.59 -29.28
C GLN A 697 -19.77 -41.17 -28.94
N VAL A 698 -20.02 -39.87 -28.84
CA VAL A 698 -21.36 -39.27 -28.73
C VAL A 698 -21.72 -38.69 -30.10
N GLU A 699 -22.85 -39.10 -30.65
CA GLU A 699 -23.44 -38.53 -31.88
C GLU A 699 -23.89 -37.08 -31.63
N HIS A 700 -23.47 -36.15 -32.50
CA HIS A 700 -23.86 -34.75 -32.46
C HIS A 700 -25.25 -34.54 -33.09
N LEU A 701 -26.21 -34.05 -32.29
CA LEU A 701 -27.45 -33.43 -32.78
C LEU A 701 -27.14 -31.98 -33.19
N GLN A 702 -27.65 -31.53 -34.35
CA GLN A 702 -27.53 -30.13 -34.77
C GLN A 702 -28.46 -29.22 -33.92
N PRO A 703 -27.99 -28.07 -33.41
CA PRO A 703 -28.78 -27.14 -32.59
C PRO A 703 -29.82 -26.36 -33.41
N GLU A 704 -30.98 -26.06 -32.81
CA GLU A 704 -32.05 -25.26 -33.43
C GLU A 704 -31.68 -23.76 -33.49
N THR A 705 -32.22 -23.01 -34.48
CA THR A 705 -31.87 -21.59 -34.75
C THR A 705 -32.04 -20.68 -33.53
N ASP A 706 -33.11 -20.88 -32.77
CA ASP A 706 -33.46 -20.05 -31.62
C ASP A 706 -32.47 -20.27 -30.46
N GLU A 707 -31.93 -21.48 -30.32
CA GLU A 707 -30.92 -21.81 -29.29
C GLU A 707 -29.58 -21.10 -29.57
N ILE A 708 -29.21 -20.97 -30.85
CA ILE A 708 -28.00 -20.25 -31.26
C ILE A 708 -28.17 -18.75 -31.01
N ALA A 709 -29.31 -18.18 -31.40
CA ALA A 709 -29.59 -16.76 -31.24
C ALA A 709 -29.65 -16.36 -29.75
N ASP A 710 -30.31 -17.16 -28.91
CA ASP A 710 -30.41 -16.91 -27.46
C ASP A 710 -29.04 -16.98 -26.78
N PHE A 711 -28.20 -17.95 -27.15
CA PHE A 711 -26.84 -18.06 -26.62
C PHE A 711 -25.97 -16.85 -27.01
N VAL A 712 -25.95 -16.50 -28.31
CA VAL A 712 -25.18 -15.35 -28.80
C VAL A 712 -25.65 -14.06 -28.14
N HIS A 713 -26.98 -13.88 -27.98
CA HIS A 713 -27.54 -12.73 -27.28
C HIS A 713 -27.09 -12.65 -25.82
N ALA A 714 -27.24 -13.74 -25.07
CA ALA A 714 -26.88 -13.79 -23.65
C ALA A 714 -25.38 -13.53 -23.43
N GLU A 715 -24.54 -14.11 -24.28
CA GLU A 715 -23.09 -13.93 -24.21
C GLU A 715 -22.69 -12.49 -24.55
N LEU A 716 -23.33 -11.87 -25.55
CA LEU A 716 -23.07 -10.47 -25.89
C LEU A 716 -23.45 -9.52 -24.76
N VAL A 717 -24.63 -9.71 -24.16
CA VAL A 717 -25.10 -8.90 -23.01
C VAL A 717 -24.12 -9.03 -21.84
N SER A 718 -23.62 -10.24 -21.58
CA SER A 718 -22.61 -10.52 -20.56
C SER A 718 -21.28 -9.81 -20.84
N LEU A 719 -20.76 -9.94 -22.06
CA LEU A 719 -19.48 -9.36 -22.46
C LEU A 719 -19.52 -7.82 -22.50
N LEU A 720 -20.62 -7.24 -22.95
CA LEU A 720 -20.84 -5.79 -23.02
C LEU A 720 -21.25 -5.18 -21.68
N ARG A 721 -21.61 -5.99 -20.68
CA ARG A 721 -22.19 -5.55 -19.41
C ARG A 721 -23.39 -4.62 -19.61
N ALA A 722 -24.25 -4.95 -20.58
CA ALA A 722 -25.40 -4.13 -20.92
C ALA A 722 -26.52 -4.28 -19.87
N ASP A 723 -27.02 -3.17 -19.34
CA ASP A 723 -28.12 -3.12 -18.36
C ASP A 723 -29.52 -3.15 -19.03
N GLU A 724 -29.59 -2.99 -20.36
CA GLU A 724 -30.81 -3.06 -21.18
C GLU A 724 -30.66 -4.08 -22.33
N PRO A 725 -31.76 -4.62 -22.91
CA PRO A 725 -31.71 -5.48 -24.09
C PRO A 725 -31.04 -4.77 -25.27
N LEU A 726 -30.18 -5.47 -26.00
CA LEU A 726 -29.42 -4.90 -27.12
C LEU A 726 -30.34 -4.52 -28.28
N ASP A 727 -30.18 -3.31 -28.81
CA ASP A 727 -30.82 -2.91 -30.06
C ASP A 727 -30.14 -3.63 -31.23
N LEU A 728 -30.81 -4.64 -31.78
CA LEU A 728 -30.28 -5.46 -32.89
C LEU A 728 -30.09 -4.68 -34.20
N ALA A 729 -30.65 -3.47 -34.31
CA ALA A 729 -30.42 -2.57 -35.43
C ALA A 729 -29.16 -1.69 -35.25
N ALA A 730 -28.61 -1.59 -34.04
CA ALA A 730 -27.38 -0.85 -33.78
C ALA A 730 -26.15 -1.60 -34.33
N SER A 731 -25.12 -0.84 -34.71
CA SER A 731 -23.81 -1.42 -35.01
C SER A 731 -23.17 -2.00 -33.75
N PHE A 732 -22.31 -3.00 -33.91
CA PHE A 732 -21.60 -3.63 -32.80
C PHE A 732 -20.78 -2.61 -31.97
N LEU A 733 -20.21 -1.59 -32.63
CA LEU A 733 -19.54 -0.45 -31.99
C LEU A 733 -20.49 0.45 -31.18
N GLU A 734 -21.69 0.76 -31.70
CA GLU A 734 -22.69 1.55 -30.97
C GLU A 734 -23.23 0.83 -29.73
N ALA A 735 -23.25 -0.50 -29.75
CA ALA A 735 -23.57 -1.34 -28.61
C ALA A 735 -22.45 -1.42 -27.56
N GLY A 736 -21.32 -0.73 -27.76
CA GLY A 736 -20.16 -0.73 -26.86
C GLY A 736 -19.15 -1.85 -27.13
N GLY A 737 -19.29 -2.55 -28.26
CA GLY A 737 -18.39 -3.62 -28.67
C GLY A 737 -17.13 -3.13 -29.39
N ASP A 738 -16.04 -3.88 -29.27
CA ASP A 738 -14.80 -3.68 -30.01
C ASP A 738 -14.24 -5.01 -30.55
N SER A 739 -13.13 -4.97 -31.30
CA SER A 739 -12.51 -6.18 -31.86
C SER A 739 -12.12 -7.22 -30.80
N PHE A 740 -11.91 -6.81 -29.54
CA PHE A 740 -11.62 -7.73 -28.44
C PHE A 740 -12.88 -8.45 -27.96
N ILE A 741 -14.01 -7.74 -27.82
CA ILE A 741 -15.31 -8.34 -27.49
C ILE A 741 -15.79 -9.26 -28.61
N ALA A 742 -15.56 -8.90 -29.87
CA ALA A 742 -15.86 -9.75 -31.01
C ALA A 742 -15.05 -11.07 -30.98
N MET A 743 -13.76 -10.99 -30.64
CA MET A 743 -12.91 -12.17 -30.44
C MET A 743 -13.41 -13.06 -29.28
N LEU A 744 -13.85 -12.47 -28.17
CA LEU A 744 -14.37 -13.22 -27.03
C LEU A 744 -15.70 -13.91 -27.37
N LEU A 745 -16.61 -13.22 -28.04
CA LEU A 745 -17.86 -13.79 -28.52
C LEU A 745 -17.60 -14.96 -29.47
N LYS A 746 -16.72 -14.77 -30.47
CA LYS A 746 -16.28 -15.82 -31.39
C LYS A 746 -15.82 -17.05 -30.62
N LYS A 747 -14.90 -16.88 -29.66
CA LYS A 747 -14.36 -18.00 -28.87
C LYS A 747 -15.43 -18.71 -28.04
N ALA A 748 -16.38 -17.97 -27.47
CA ALA A 748 -17.50 -18.55 -26.72
C ALA A 748 -18.43 -19.38 -27.63
N VAL A 749 -18.73 -18.88 -28.83
CA VAL A 749 -19.51 -19.60 -29.86
C VAL A 749 -18.80 -20.86 -30.33
N GLU A 750 -17.50 -20.78 -30.63
CA GLU A 750 -16.68 -21.93 -31.05
C GLU A 750 -16.63 -23.01 -29.96
N GLN A 751 -16.45 -22.60 -28.70
CA GLN A 751 -16.41 -23.53 -27.58
C GLN A 751 -17.77 -24.19 -27.32
N LYS A 752 -18.87 -23.44 -27.45
CA LYS A 752 -20.23 -23.93 -27.21
C LYS A 752 -20.69 -24.89 -28.30
N PHE A 753 -20.45 -24.56 -29.56
CA PHE A 753 -20.99 -25.30 -30.71
C PHE A 753 -19.96 -26.19 -31.42
N GLN A 754 -18.70 -26.22 -30.96
CA GLN A 754 -17.62 -27.03 -31.52
C GLN A 754 -17.40 -26.78 -33.03
N VAL A 755 -17.41 -25.50 -33.42
CA VAL A 755 -17.20 -25.01 -34.79
C VAL A 755 -16.00 -24.06 -34.85
N ASP A 756 -15.45 -23.80 -36.03
CA ASP A 756 -14.41 -22.78 -36.28
C ASP A 756 -15.02 -21.65 -37.11
N VAL A 757 -15.44 -20.56 -36.46
CA VAL A 757 -16.22 -19.49 -37.09
C VAL A 757 -15.25 -18.58 -37.86
N PRO A 758 -15.47 -18.27 -39.16
CA PRO A 758 -14.67 -17.28 -39.88
C PRO A 758 -14.71 -15.90 -39.20
N ALA A 759 -13.58 -15.19 -39.18
CA ALA A 759 -13.45 -13.91 -38.50
C ALA A 759 -14.37 -12.83 -39.10
N GLU A 760 -14.71 -12.96 -40.38
CA GLU A 760 -15.58 -12.06 -41.14
C GLU A 760 -17.05 -12.11 -40.67
N ILE A 761 -17.45 -13.17 -39.96
CA ILE A 761 -18.81 -13.33 -39.43
C ILE A 761 -19.00 -12.54 -38.13
N VAL A 762 -17.91 -12.28 -37.40
CA VAL A 762 -17.91 -11.56 -36.12
C VAL A 762 -17.07 -10.29 -36.28
N ASP A 763 -17.47 -9.42 -37.22
CA ASP A 763 -16.83 -8.14 -37.49
C ASP A 763 -17.49 -7.01 -36.68
N ALA A 764 -16.68 -6.16 -36.05
CA ALA A 764 -17.17 -5.03 -35.24
C ALA A 764 -17.86 -3.92 -36.08
N THR A 765 -17.77 -3.98 -37.40
CA THR A 765 -18.30 -2.97 -38.33
C THR A 765 -19.69 -3.31 -38.89
N ILE A 766 -20.21 -4.52 -38.64
CA ILE A 766 -21.53 -4.94 -39.12
C ILE A 766 -22.63 -4.79 -38.04
N PRO A 767 -23.90 -4.59 -38.42
CA PRO A 767 -25.03 -4.57 -37.47
C PRO A 767 -25.16 -5.87 -36.69
N LEU A 768 -25.62 -5.79 -35.43
CA LEU A 768 -25.80 -6.97 -34.58
C LEU A 768 -26.73 -8.02 -35.19
N SER A 769 -27.82 -7.60 -35.83
CA SER A 769 -28.72 -8.49 -36.56
C SER A 769 -28.04 -9.29 -37.68
N VAL A 770 -27.08 -8.71 -38.39
CA VAL A 770 -26.32 -9.36 -39.46
C VAL A 770 -25.32 -10.37 -38.86
N MET A 771 -24.64 -9.98 -37.79
CA MET A 771 -23.72 -10.85 -37.05
C MET A 771 -24.42 -12.09 -36.49
N PHE A 772 -25.58 -11.92 -35.87
CA PHE A 772 -26.38 -13.01 -35.31
C PHE A 772 -26.87 -13.97 -36.39
N SER A 773 -27.36 -13.42 -37.51
CA SER A 773 -27.78 -14.23 -38.66
C SER A 773 -26.62 -14.99 -39.30
N GLY A 774 -25.44 -14.37 -39.39
CA GLY A 774 -24.22 -14.98 -39.92
C GLY A 774 -23.75 -16.17 -39.07
N ILE A 775 -23.68 -15.99 -37.74
CA ILE A 775 -23.30 -17.05 -36.79
C ILE A 775 -24.29 -18.22 -36.88
N SER A 776 -25.60 -17.93 -36.89
CA SER A 776 -26.63 -18.97 -36.96
C SER A 776 -26.58 -19.75 -38.28
N ARG A 777 -26.43 -19.09 -39.43
CA ARG A 777 -26.33 -19.76 -40.74
C ARG A 777 -25.08 -20.62 -40.85
N PHE A 778 -23.96 -20.15 -40.30
CA PHE A 778 -22.70 -20.87 -40.28
C PHE A 778 -22.79 -22.18 -39.47
N ILE A 779 -23.31 -22.11 -38.24
CA ILE A 779 -23.47 -23.29 -37.37
C ILE A 779 -24.45 -24.31 -37.98
N GLN A 780 -25.46 -23.85 -38.72
CA GLN A 780 -26.42 -24.71 -39.41
C GLN A 780 -25.92 -25.28 -40.75
N GLY A 781 -24.70 -24.96 -41.17
CA GLY A 781 -24.13 -25.46 -42.44
C GLY A 781 -24.83 -24.90 -43.69
N THR A 782 -25.49 -23.75 -43.58
CA THR A 782 -26.12 -23.07 -44.73
C THR A 782 -25.05 -22.24 -45.45
N PRO A 783 -24.90 -22.32 -46.79
CA PRO A 783 -23.88 -21.57 -47.51
C PRO A 783 -24.00 -20.06 -47.28
N ILE A 784 -22.91 -19.41 -46.88
CA ILE A 784 -22.80 -17.95 -46.81
C ILE A 784 -22.68 -17.45 -48.25
N ILE A 785 -23.80 -17.24 -48.92
CA ILE A 785 -23.84 -16.51 -50.19
C ILE A 785 -23.72 -15.03 -49.87
N GLU A 786 -22.71 -14.39 -50.48
CA GLU A 786 -22.42 -12.95 -50.43
C GLU A 786 -23.71 -12.11 -50.46
N ALA A 787 -23.92 -11.34 -49.39
CA ALA A 787 -24.82 -10.19 -49.39
C ALA A 787 -24.05 -9.01 -48.78
N ALA A 788 -23.01 -8.60 -49.50
CA ALA A 788 -22.51 -7.23 -49.46
C ALA A 788 -23.33 -6.44 -50.50
N GLU A 789 -24.53 -6.02 -50.12
CA GLU A 789 -25.24 -4.84 -50.64
C GLU A 789 -26.04 -4.18 -49.52
#